data_AF-C0QCY3-F1
#
_entry.id   AF-C0QCY3-F1
#
_cell.length_a   1.000
_cell.length_b   1.000
_cell.length_c   1.000
_cell.angle_alpha   90.00
_cell.angle_beta   90.00
_cell.angle_gamma   90.00
#
_symmetry.space_group_name_H-M   'P 1'
#
loop_
_entity.id
_entity.type
_entity.pdbx_description
1 polymer ?
#
loop_
_entity_poly.entity_id
_entity_poly.type
_entity_poly.pdbx_seq_one_letter_code
_entity_poly.pdbx_strand_id
1 'polypeptide(L)'
;MERKKTLYFWVLKRHRLWQAATLVLILLSISLQILPLELQKRIVNIAIKSGNVPLLIQYSLGFLVSFIGFGCLKFIINMMQAQLGQIILYEIRSELYGHLLQLPLHFFRNHPPGTIINALAGELSSVGHFIGTALTVPISLGLTLLSFGAYMVYLNPLLGAISLLLFPIELILIPYLQKRYNLHNRNRIETLRRISNKIDESVSGIIEIQGNALFPREQKNFDLFSSSLVATMKQLFLIKYAIKMINNLFQNAGPFLLFILGGYLTIQGDFSLGALIACLSAYGKVYDPWKEMIEFYQAHQDAVVRYNRVMETFNLEPEFSMSPTDRSIFTLRGHINVRHLNYSTANHIKLLHDISFDLQSGEHMAIVGFSGSGKSTLAMILGQLYTYQQGEVLFDDHHQKRLTKKDISCNMGYVAQHPYLFDTSVGENIMLGIPEDCPRLAQDAPGAKALLNAVGLTDDILKFALENKLQPSREALFAEKIINFRWTLRQTLGTDLYERIELFDATKFLNHTDIYENLVFSDKFHRTLARETIAENRQFRTFLDTFGLDDDLVCLGYKIAEQSAFLLKNLADDPAFFKSTPMDIKDMARYEALVERYPQCRPKEMHPRDKTLFFSLALTYVPARHKVASVSRQMQDTIVAFRKAFLDDFIKVDFNQCTRTMGDLLSGNPMKKDQLLLRKENTVFCPGEYLSSKSVLENLLFGCVKTEYTSSSPRIREQVIKVLENDQEMCDQLISTGLDFRVGSKGDRLSGGQKQKIALARALGKQPPLLILDEATASLDNMSQKQVQAYITNHLKGLSTVISVIHRTDLLPFYDKILVLKDGKLLEMGKYQDLIDKKEIFYELVQGR
;
A
#
# COMPACT_ATOMS: atom_id res chain seq x y z
N MET A 1 -22.75 -17.36 -8.24
CA MET A 1 -22.61 -17.34 -6.77
C MET A 1 -23.95 -17.75 -6.18
N GLU A 2 -24.04 -18.93 -5.54
CA GLU A 2 -25.27 -19.36 -4.89
C GLU A 2 -25.66 -18.38 -3.76
N ARG A 3 -26.90 -17.87 -3.83
CA ARG A 3 -27.74 -17.24 -2.78
C ARG A 3 -27.03 -16.67 -1.54
N LYS A 4 -27.22 -15.37 -1.29
CA LYS A 4 -26.95 -14.60 -0.05
C LYS A 4 -26.63 -15.50 1.16
N LYS A 5 -25.34 -15.82 1.35
CA LYS A 5 -24.88 -16.63 2.49
C LYS A 5 -25.15 -15.85 3.77
N THR A 6 -25.95 -16.42 4.66
CA THR A 6 -26.22 -15.83 5.97
C THR A 6 -24.99 -15.95 6.86
N LEU A 7 -24.88 -15.13 7.92
CA LEU A 7 -23.77 -15.24 8.88
C LEU A 7 -23.62 -16.68 9.42
N TYR A 8 -24.75 -17.34 9.72
CA TYR A 8 -24.78 -18.71 10.23
C TYR A 8 -24.45 -19.78 9.18
N PHE A 9 -24.51 -19.48 7.87
CA PHE A 9 -24.03 -20.42 6.85
C PHE A 9 -22.54 -20.74 7.06
N TRP A 10 -21.74 -19.70 7.31
CA TRP A 10 -20.30 -19.81 7.55
C TRP A 10 -20.00 -20.57 8.83
N VAL A 11 -20.81 -20.33 9.86
CA VAL A 11 -20.71 -21.01 11.14
C VAL A 11 -21.08 -22.50 11.02
N LEU A 12 -22.22 -22.86 10.42
CA LEU A 12 -22.73 -24.25 10.50
C LEU A 12 -22.19 -25.22 9.44
N LYS A 13 -21.74 -24.72 8.29
CA LYS A 13 -21.30 -25.59 7.18
C LYS A 13 -19.79 -25.75 7.09
N ARG A 14 -19.00 -24.82 7.64
CA ARG A 14 -17.54 -24.79 7.46
C ARG A 14 -16.83 -25.31 8.72
N HIS A 15 -15.74 -26.06 8.53
CA HIS A 15 -14.91 -26.59 9.63
C HIS A 15 -15.66 -27.38 10.73
N ARG A 16 -16.65 -28.20 10.33
CA ARG A 16 -17.52 -28.97 11.25
C ARG A 16 -16.76 -29.86 12.26
N LEU A 17 -15.65 -30.46 11.83
CA LEU A 17 -14.81 -31.31 12.70
C LEU A 17 -14.20 -30.52 13.86
N TRP A 18 -13.71 -29.31 13.59
CA TRP A 18 -13.14 -28.44 14.62
C TRP A 18 -14.19 -27.97 15.63
N GLN A 19 -15.40 -27.66 15.14
CA GLN A 19 -16.52 -27.30 16.00
C GLN A 19 -16.96 -28.47 16.88
N ALA A 20 -17.07 -29.68 16.31
CA ALA A 20 -17.36 -30.88 17.08
C ALA A 20 -16.30 -31.15 18.16
N ALA A 21 -15.00 -31.03 17.82
CA ALA A 21 -13.92 -31.16 18.79
C ALA A 21 -14.03 -30.13 19.93
N THR A 22 -14.38 -28.89 19.60
CA THR A 22 -14.56 -27.83 20.60
C THR A 22 -15.76 -28.11 21.52
N LEU A 23 -16.86 -28.63 20.97
CA LEU A 23 -18.03 -29.05 21.76
C LEU A 23 -17.70 -30.19 22.72
N VAL A 24 -16.90 -31.17 22.29
CA VAL A 24 -16.43 -32.26 23.17
C VAL A 24 -15.58 -31.70 24.33
N LEU A 25 -14.68 -30.76 24.05
CA LEU A 25 -13.88 -30.11 25.10
C LEU A 25 -14.74 -29.29 26.07
N ILE A 26 -15.83 -28.66 25.60
CA ILE A 26 -16.80 -27.96 26.46
C ILE A 26 -17.50 -28.95 27.40
N LEU A 27 -17.94 -30.11 26.90
CA LEU A 27 -18.54 -31.16 27.74
C LEU A 27 -17.58 -31.65 28.82
N LEU A 28 -16.30 -31.82 28.47
CA LEU A 28 -15.25 -32.19 29.43
C LEU A 28 -15.00 -31.08 30.46
N SER A 29 -15.00 -29.81 30.06
CA SER A 29 -14.73 -28.68 30.96
C SER A 29 -15.82 -28.49 32.02
N ILE A 30 -17.08 -28.72 31.67
CA ILE A 30 -18.22 -28.65 32.61
C ILE A 30 -18.05 -29.65 33.76
N SER A 31 -17.58 -30.87 33.47
CA SER A 31 -17.32 -31.88 34.49
C SER A 31 -16.27 -31.41 35.50
N LEU A 32 -15.16 -30.84 35.00
CA LEU A 32 -14.10 -30.28 35.86
C LEU A 32 -14.53 -29.02 36.62
N GLN A 33 -15.56 -28.31 36.14
CA GLN A 33 -16.06 -27.08 36.77
C GLN A 33 -16.85 -27.36 38.06
N ILE A 34 -17.53 -28.51 38.15
CA ILE A 34 -18.35 -28.90 39.31
C ILE A 34 -17.49 -29.52 40.42
N LEU A 35 -16.45 -30.28 40.07
CA LEU A 35 -15.58 -30.99 41.03
C LEU A 35 -15.04 -30.11 42.19
N PRO A 36 -14.56 -28.87 41.95
CA PRO A 36 -14.13 -27.98 43.03
C PRO A 36 -15.21 -27.72 44.09
N LEU A 37 -16.49 -27.64 43.70
CA LEU A 37 -17.59 -27.36 44.63
C LEU A 37 -17.87 -28.57 45.55
N GLU A 38 -17.82 -29.77 45.00
CA GLU A 38 -17.98 -31.01 45.79
C GLU A 38 -16.78 -31.23 46.71
N LEU A 39 -15.57 -30.90 46.27
CA LEU A 39 -14.37 -30.95 47.11
C LEU A 39 -14.42 -29.91 48.25
N GLN A 40 -14.91 -28.69 48.01
CA GLN A 40 -15.16 -27.71 49.07
C GLN A 40 -16.08 -28.26 50.16
N LYS A 41 -17.19 -28.90 49.77
CA LYS A 41 -18.11 -29.57 50.71
C LYS A 41 -17.39 -30.65 51.53
N ARG A 42 -16.59 -31.52 50.90
CA ARG A 42 -15.86 -32.61 51.57
C ARG A 42 -14.74 -32.12 52.48
N ILE A 43 -14.04 -31.05 52.10
CA ILE A 43 -13.03 -30.38 52.94
C ILE A 43 -13.65 -29.96 54.27
N VAL A 44 -14.81 -29.29 54.22
CA VAL A 44 -15.48 -28.79 55.43
C VAL A 44 -16.11 -29.93 56.24
N ASN A 45 -16.86 -30.81 55.60
CA ASN A 45 -17.66 -31.82 56.30
C ASN A 45 -16.86 -33.03 56.80
N ILE A 46 -15.79 -33.41 56.10
CA ILE A 46 -14.99 -34.60 56.41
C ILE A 46 -13.67 -34.17 57.03
N ALA A 47 -12.81 -33.48 56.27
CA ALA A 47 -11.44 -33.23 56.69
C ALA A 47 -11.32 -32.29 57.92
N ILE A 48 -12.03 -31.16 57.90
CA ILE A 48 -12.01 -30.20 59.01
C ILE A 48 -12.76 -30.77 60.22
N LYS A 49 -13.95 -31.35 60.01
CA LYS A 49 -14.76 -31.94 61.09
C LYS A 49 -14.04 -33.10 61.80
N SER A 50 -13.26 -33.90 61.07
CA SER A 50 -12.53 -35.05 61.63
C SER A 50 -11.10 -34.72 62.10
N GLY A 51 -10.65 -33.47 61.95
CA GLY A 51 -9.27 -33.06 62.28
C GLY A 51 -8.17 -33.79 61.48
N ASN A 52 -8.48 -34.36 60.30
CA ASN A 52 -7.55 -35.19 59.53
C ASN A 52 -6.75 -34.36 58.50
N VAL A 53 -5.53 -33.97 58.89
CA VAL A 53 -4.65 -33.13 58.07
C VAL A 53 -4.25 -33.77 56.72
N PRO A 54 -3.89 -35.07 56.65
CA PRO A 54 -3.65 -35.73 55.36
C PRO A 54 -4.82 -35.65 54.38
N LEU A 55 -6.04 -35.88 54.86
CA LEU A 55 -7.26 -35.82 54.03
C LEU A 55 -7.54 -34.39 53.54
N LEU A 56 -7.27 -33.39 54.39
CA LEU A 56 -7.37 -31.97 54.06
C LEU A 56 -6.44 -31.60 52.91
N ILE A 57 -5.18 -32.06 52.95
CA ILE A 57 -4.19 -31.81 51.89
C ILE A 57 -4.62 -32.49 50.59
N GLN A 58 -5.08 -33.75 50.62
CA GLN A 58 -5.53 -34.46 49.42
C GLN A 58 -6.71 -33.77 48.73
N TYR A 59 -7.74 -33.36 49.48
CA TYR A 59 -8.89 -32.66 48.88
C TYR A 59 -8.53 -31.25 48.41
N SER A 60 -7.64 -30.54 49.11
CA SER A 60 -7.16 -29.22 48.67
C SER A 60 -6.30 -29.31 47.41
N LEU A 61 -5.45 -30.34 47.28
CA LEU A 61 -4.71 -30.63 46.04
C LEU A 61 -5.66 -31.02 44.90
N GLY A 62 -6.66 -31.86 45.15
CA GLY A 62 -7.68 -32.19 44.16
C GLY A 62 -8.47 -30.97 43.69
N PHE A 63 -8.76 -30.04 44.59
CA PHE A 63 -9.41 -28.77 44.28
C PHE A 63 -8.54 -27.93 43.35
N LEU A 64 -7.25 -27.80 43.68
CA LEU A 64 -6.28 -27.07 42.86
C LEU A 64 -6.10 -27.69 41.47
N VAL A 65 -5.95 -29.02 41.38
CA VAL A 65 -5.80 -29.74 40.11
C VAL A 65 -7.03 -29.58 39.23
N SER A 66 -8.23 -29.67 39.80
CA SER A 66 -9.49 -29.47 39.06
C SER A 66 -9.61 -28.05 38.53
N PHE A 67 -9.22 -27.05 39.33
CA PHE A 67 -9.23 -25.65 38.93
C PHE A 67 -8.24 -25.35 37.80
N ILE A 68 -6.99 -25.86 37.91
CA ILE A 68 -5.97 -25.72 36.86
C ILE A 68 -6.42 -26.44 35.58
N GLY A 69 -6.94 -27.67 35.69
CA GLY A 69 -7.45 -28.44 34.56
C GLY A 69 -8.58 -27.72 33.83
N PHE A 70 -9.54 -27.15 34.56
CA PHE A 70 -10.59 -26.30 34.00
C PHE A 70 -10.02 -25.07 33.28
N GLY A 71 -9.05 -24.37 33.90
CA GLY A 71 -8.36 -23.23 33.29
C GLY A 71 -7.66 -23.57 31.98
N CYS A 72 -6.91 -24.67 31.94
CA CYS A 72 -6.23 -25.17 30.75
C CYS A 72 -7.22 -25.53 29.63
N LEU A 73 -8.31 -26.24 29.93
CA LEU A 73 -9.34 -26.54 28.94
C LEU A 73 -10.02 -25.28 28.41
N LYS A 74 -10.40 -24.34 29.29
CA LYS A 74 -10.99 -23.06 28.89
C LYS A 74 -10.03 -22.27 28.00
N PHE A 75 -8.73 -22.27 28.30
CA PHE A 75 -7.71 -21.66 27.45
C PHE A 75 -7.65 -22.31 26.06
N ILE A 76 -7.60 -23.64 25.97
CA ILE A 76 -7.59 -24.38 24.70
C ILE A 76 -8.86 -24.07 23.89
N ILE A 77 -10.03 -24.11 24.51
CA ILE A 77 -11.32 -23.82 23.87
C ILE A 77 -11.31 -22.39 23.30
N ASN A 78 -10.89 -21.39 24.09
CA ASN A 78 -10.84 -20.00 23.63
C ASN A 78 -9.83 -19.80 22.50
N MET A 79 -8.68 -20.47 22.55
CA MET A 79 -7.67 -20.42 21.49
C MET A 79 -8.18 -21.04 20.19
N MET A 80 -8.85 -22.19 20.27
CA MET A 80 -9.49 -22.84 19.11
C MET A 80 -10.58 -21.95 18.49
N GLN A 81 -11.44 -21.33 19.32
CA GLN A 81 -12.47 -20.40 18.86
C GLN A 81 -11.87 -19.19 18.13
N ALA A 82 -10.81 -18.60 18.70
CA ALA A 82 -10.13 -17.45 18.10
C ALA A 82 -9.55 -17.80 16.72
N GLN A 83 -8.87 -18.95 16.61
CA GLN A 83 -8.31 -19.44 15.35
C GLN A 83 -9.42 -19.72 14.32
N LEU A 84 -10.48 -20.43 14.71
CA LEU A 84 -11.63 -20.71 13.85
C LEU A 84 -12.26 -19.41 13.31
N GLY A 85 -12.43 -18.41 14.17
CA GLY A 85 -12.96 -17.10 13.79
C GLY A 85 -12.08 -16.39 12.76
N GLN A 86 -10.75 -16.43 12.90
CA GLN A 86 -9.81 -15.84 11.94
C GLN A 86 -9.77 -16.59 10.59
N ILE A 87 -9.81 -17.92 10.61
CA ILE A 87 -9.85 -18.73 9.38
C ILE A 87 -11.11 -18.41 8.58
N ILE A 88 -12.28 -18.40 9.21
CA ILE A 88 -13.54 -18.08 8.53
C ILE A 88 -13.54 -16.62 8.04
N LEU A 89 -13.00 -15.69 8.83
CA LEU A 89 -12.88 -14.29 8.42
C LEU A 89 -11.98 -14.11 7.18
N TYR A 90 -10.86 -14.83 7.12
CA TYR A 90 -9.99 -14.86 5.94
C TYR A 90 -10.75 -15.33 4.70
N GLU A 91 -11.53 -16.40 4.82
CA GLU A 91 -12.32 -16.95 3.70
C GLU A 91 -13.40 -15.97 3.22
N ILE A 92 -14.12 -15.32 4.14
CA ILE A 92 -15.10 -14.28 3.80
C ILE A 92 -14.42 -13.12 3.07
N ARG A 93 -13.28 -12.63 3.58
CA ARG A 93 -12.52 -11.52 2.96
C ARG A 93 -12.00 -11.90 1.58
N SER A 94 -11.48 -13.11 1.42
CA SER A 94 -10.96 -13.60 0.15
C SER A 94 -12.08 -13.72 -0.90
N GLU A 95 -13.23 -14.29 -0.53
CA GLU A 95 -14.39 -14.41 -1.43
C GLU A 95 -14.96 -13.03 -1.81
N LEU A 96 -15.10 -12.12 -0.85
CA LEU A 96 -15.56 -10.75 -1.11
C LEU A 96 -14.56 -9.95 -1.94
N TYR A 97 -13.26 -10.09 -1.70
CA TYR A 97 -12.24 -9.40 -2.49
C TYR A 97 -12.25 -9.89 -3.94
N GLY A 98 -12.33 -11.22 -4.14
CA GLY A 98 -12.49 -11.80 -5.48
C GLY A 98 -13.76 -11.33 -6.20
N HIS A 99 -14.85 -11.16 -5.46
CA HIS A 99 -16.11 -10.62 -6.00
C HIS A 99 -16.02 -9.12 -6.30
N LEU A 100 -15.42 -8.32 -5.41
CA LEU A 100 -15.20 -6.88 -5.57
C LEU A 100 -14.51 -6.57 -6.90
N LEU A 101 -13.47 -7.33 -7.26
CA LEU A 101 -12.73 -7.14 -8.51
C LEU A 101 -13.58 -7.37 -9.77
N GLN A 102 -14.75 -8.00 -9.65
CA GLN A 102 -15.66 -8.31 -10.75
C GLN A 102 -16.87 -7.38 -10.78
N LEU A 103 -17.02 -6.49 -9.78
CA LEU A 103 -18.16 -5.58 -9.70
C LEU A 103 -18.12 -4.53 -10.81
N PRO A 104 -19.29 -4.06 -11.27
CA PRO A 104 -19.38 -3.08 -12.33
C PRO A 104 -18.82 -1.70 -11.92
N LEU A 105 -18.34 -0.91 -12.89
CA LEU A 105 -17.69 0.38 -12.63
C LEU A 105 -18.56 1.39 -11.88
N HIS A 106 -19.88 1.33 -12.04
CA HIS A 106 -20.79 2.24 -11.34
C HIS A 106 -20.76 2.00 -9.81
N PHE A 107 -20.45 0.78 -9.35
CA PHE A 107 -20.26 0.49 -7.94
C PHE A 107 -19.14 1.36 -7.34
N PHE A 108 -17.98 1.41 -8.00
CA PHE A 108 -16.81 2.18 -7.57
C PHE A 108 -16.98 3.70 -7.69
N ARG A 109 -17.87 4.16 -8.57
CA ARG A 109 -18.24 5.58 -8.64
C ARG A 109 -19.11 6.01 -7.46
N ASN A 110 -19.99 5.12 -7.00
CA ASN A 110 -20.92 5.40 -5.90
C ASN A 110 -20.32 5.12 -4.52
N HIS A 111 -19.26 4.30 -4.44
CA HIS A 111 -18.62 3.91 -3.19
C HIS A 111 -17.14 4.32 -3.21
N PRO A 112 -16.76 5.38 -2.47
CA PRO A 112 -15.37 5.81 -2.37
C PRO A 112 -14.47 4.67 -1.85
N PRO A 113 -13.19 4.61 -2.27
CA PRO A 113 -12.27 3.55 -1.85
C PRO A 113 -12.16 3.40 -0.33
N GLY A 114 -12.19 4.50 0.42
CA GLY A 114 -12.14 4.47 1.89
C GLY A 114 -13.31 3.71 2.51
N THR A 115 -14.52 3.81 1.93
CA THR A 115 -15.70 3.07 2.38
C THR A 115 -15.53 1.57 2.16
N ILE A 116 -15.01 1.16 1.00
CA ILE A 116 -14.74 -0.24 0.65
C ILE A 116 -13.67 -0.83 1.58
N ILE A 117 -12.60 -0.08 1.83
CA ILE A 117 -11.53 -0.48 2.76
C ILE A 117 -12.08 -0.65 4.18
N ASN A 118 -12.85 0.32 4.67
CA ASN A 118 -13.44 0.24 6.00
C ASN A 118 -14.44 -0.93 6.12
N ALA A 119 -15.21 -1.23 5.07
CA ALA A 119 -16.10 -2.39 5.05
C ALA A 119 -15.34 -3.72 5.18
N LEU A 120 -14.29 -3.93 4.36
CA LEU A 120 -13.52 -5.18 4.33
C LEU A 120 -12.56 -5.35 5.53
N ALA A 121 -11.88 -4.28 5.93
CA ALA A 121 -10.90 -4.31 7.00
C ALA A 121 -11.54 -4.06 8.37
N GLY A 122 -12.32 -2.99 8.51
CA GLY A 122 -12.91 -2.53 9.77
C GLY A 122 -14.18 -3.28 10.17
N GLU A 123 -15.25 -3.14 9.38
CA GLU A 123 -16.57 -3.66 9.74
C GLU A 123 -16.56 -5.20 9.88
N LEU A 124 -15.94 -5.92 8.93
CA LEU A 124 -15.84 -7.39 8.99
C LEU A 124 -14.94 -7.91 10.12
N SER A 125 -13.95 -7.14 10.61
CA SER A 125 -13.07 -7.60 11.70
C SER A 125 -13.87 -7.96 12.97
N SER A 126 -14.85 -7.13 13.31
CA SER A 126 -15.75 -7.38 14.44
C SER A 126 -16.64 -8.61 14.27
N VAL A 127 -16.96 -8.97 13.02
CA VAL A 127 -17.77 -10.17 12.70
C VAL A 127 -16.94 -11.44 12.93
N GLY A 128 -15.65 -11.44 12.59
CA GLY A 128 -14.79 -12.62 12.76
C GLY A 128 -14.65 -13.07 14.21
N HIS A 129 -14.58 -12.13 15.16
CA HIS A 129 -14.53 -12.46 16.60
C HIS A 129 -15.81 -13.17 17.07
N PHE A 130 -16.97 -12.72 16.60
CA PHE A 130 -18.26 -13.33 16.92
C PHE A 130 -18.42 -14.72 16.27
N ILE A 131 -18.00 -14.90 15.02
CA ILE A 131 -18.14 -16.17 14.30
C ILE A 131 -17.52 -17.34 15.07
N GLY A 132 -16.33 -17.14 15.65
CA GLY A 132 -15.64 -18.17 16.43
C GLY A 132 -16.37 -18.59 17.71
N THR A 133 -17.12 -17.67 18.31
CA THR A 133 -17.85 -17.86 19.58
C THR A 133 -19.33 -18.18 19.40
N ALA A 134 -19.86 -18.03 18.18
CA ALA A 134 -21.29 -18.05 17.85
C ALA A 134 -22.04 -19.32 18.30
N LEU A 135 -21.39 -20.49 18.24
CA LEU A 135 -21.97 -21.76 18.70
C LEU A 135 -21.52 -22.13 20.11
N THR A 136 -20.23 -21.92 20.39
CA THR A 136 -19.59 -22.47 21.57
C THR A 136 -20.03 -21.75 22.84
N VAL A 137 -20.14 -20.41 22.81
CA VAL A 137 -20.50 -19.61 23.98
C VAL A 137 -21.93 -19.89 24.44
N PRO A 138 -22.98 -19.84 23.58
CA PRO A 138 -24.35 -20.15 24.03
C PRO A 138 -24.48 -21.56 24.62
N ILE A 139 -23.80 -22.53 24.01
CA ILE A 139 -23.82 -23.92 24.47
C ILE A 139 -23.09 -24.05 25.80
N SER A 140 -21.89 -23.49 25.95
CA SER A 140 -21.16 -23.54 27.22
C SER A 140 -21.89 -22.83 28.34
N LEU A 141 -22.49 -21.66 28.05
CA LEU A 141 -23.26 -20.88 29.03
C LEU A 141 -24.52 -21.62 29.47
N GLY A 142 -25.31 -22.13 28.52
CA GLY A 142 -26.52 -22.90 28.82
C GLY A 142 -26.20 -24.15 29.65
N LEU A 143 -25.15 -24.90 29.28
CA LEU A 143 -24.73 -26.07 30.03
C LEU A 143 -24.16 -25.72 31.42
N THR A 144 -23.48 -24.59 31.56
CA THR A 144 -22.96 -24.12 32.86
C THR A 144 -24.08 -23.69 33.80
N LEU A 145 -25.10 -22.98 33.29
CA LEU A 145 -26.29 -22.62 34.07
C LEU A 145 -27.06 -23.87 34.52
N LEU A 146 -27.25 -24.82 33.61
CA LEU A 146 -27.89 -26.10 33.91
C LEU A 146 -27.09 -26.91 34.95
N SER A 147 -25.76 -26.94 34.84
CA SER A 147 -24.93 -27.73 35.74
C SER A 147 -24.92 -27.19 37.17
N PHE A 148 -24.78 -25.87 37.35
CA PHE A 148 -24.85 -25.26 38.69
C PHE A 148 -26.25 -25.29 39.27
N GLY A 149 -27.28 -25.06 38.46
CA GLY A 149 -28.68 -25.18 38.90
C GLY A 149 -29.00 -26.60 39.37
N ALA A 150 -28.63 -27.61 38.58
CA ALA A 150 -28.81 -29.01 38.95
C ALA A 150 -28.01 -29.39 40.21
N TYR A 151 -26.77 -28.89 40.35
CA TYR A 151 -25.94 -29.11 41.53
C TYR A 151 -26.56 -28.49 42.80
N MET A 152 -27.14 -27.28 42.71
CA MET A 152 -27.83 -26.66 43.85
C MET A 152 -29.08 -27.44 44.28
N VAL A 153 -29.88 -27.90 43.32
CA VAL A 153 -31.07 -28.75 43.61
C VAL A 153 -30.64 -30.10 44.20
N TYR A 154 -29.54 -30.67 43.72
CA TYR A 154 -28.95 -31.90 44.26
C TYR A 154 -28.51 -31.76 45.72
N LEU A 155 -27.99 -30.60 46.13
CA LEU A 155 -27.59 -30.36 47.53
C LEU A 155 -28.79 -30.22 48.47
N ASN A 156 -29.81 -29.45 48.08
CA ASN A 156 -31.08 -29.37 48.80
C ASN A 156 -32.17 -28.82 47.85
N PRO A 157 -33.25 -29.57 47.58
CA PRO A 157 -34.28 -29.15 46.63
C PRO A 157 -34.99 -27.84 46.99
N LEU A 158 -35.23 -27.58 48.28
CA LEU A 158 -35.94 -26.39 48.75
C LEU A 158 -35.07 -25.14 48.65
N LEU A 159 -33.82 -25.20 49.12
CA LEU A 159 -32.86 -24.10 49.00
C LEU A 159 -32.49 -23.83 47.54
N GLY A 160 -32.32 -24.89 46.74
CA GLY A 160 -32.06 -24.82 45.32
C GLY A 160 -33.21 -24.13 44.57
N ALA A 161 -34.47 -24.51 44.83
CA ALA A 161 -35.64 -23.91 44.19
C ALA A 161 -35.79 -22.41 44.54
N ILE A 162 -35.63 -22.03 45.81
CA ILE A 162 -35.72 -20.63 46.26
C ILE A 162 -34.61 -19.78 45.62
N SER A 163 -33.38 -20.31 45.60
CA SER A 163 -32.25 -19.62 44.96
C SER A 163 -32.45 -19.48 43.46
N LEU A 164 -33.03 -20.51 42.82
CA LEU A 164 -33.35 -20.49 41.40
C LEU A 164 -34.48 -19.51 41.06
N LEU A 165 -35.40 -19.25 41.98
CA LEU A 165 -36.55 -18.35 41.78
C LEU A 165 -36.14 -16.87 41.67
N LEU A 166 -34.94 -16.50 42.14
CA LEU A 166 -34.37 -15.17 41.92
C LEU A 166 -33.99 -14.92 40.45
N PHE A 167 -33.55 -15.96 39.73
CA PHE A 167 -33.09 -15.80 38.34
C PHE A 167 -34.21 -15.41 37.36
N PRO A 168 -35.43 -15.98 37.36
CA PRO A 168 -36.52 -15.53 36.50
C PRO A 168 -36.82 -14.04 36.57
N ILE A 169 -36.72 -13.44 37.76
CA ILE A 169 -36.91 -12.00 37.97
C ILE A 169 -35.79 -11.23 37.25
N GLU A 170 -34.56 -11.70 37.39
CA GLU A 170 -33.38 -11.19 36.71
C GLU A 170 -33.48 -11.33 35.16
N LEU A 171 -33.98 -12.48 34.68
CA LEU A 171 -34.20 -12.81 33.27
C LEU A 171 -35.24 -11.91 32.60
N ILE A 172 -36.17 -11.30 33.35
CA ILE A 172 -37.19 -10.40 32.79
C ILE A 172 -36.74 -8.94 32.90
N LEU A 173 -36.26 -8.54 34.07
CA LEU A 173 -35.97 -7.13 34.38
C LEU A 173 -34.74 -6.60 33.63
N ILE A 174 -33.65 -7.38 33.57
CA ILE A 174 -32.42 -6.93 32.92
C ILE A 174 -32.60 -6.81 31.40
N PRO A 175 -33.14 -7.80 30.66
CA PRO A 175 -33.32 -7.67 29.22
C PRO A 175 -34.23 -6.50 28.82
N TYR A 176 -35.23 -6.18 29.66
CA TYR A 176 -36.08 -5.00 29.46
C TYR A 176 -35.27 -3.69 29.49
N LEU A 177 -34.42 -3.50 30.50
CA LEU A 177 -33.53 -2.34 30.59
C LEU A 177 -32.44 -2.36 29.51
N GLN A 178 -31.92 -3.54 29.20
CA GLN A 178 -30.91 -3.75 28.17
C GLN A 178 -31.42 -3.39 26.77
N LYS A 179 -32.69 -3.68 26.46
CA LYS A 179 -33.33 -3.28 25.19
C LYS A 179 -33.34 -1.75 25.05
N ARG A 180 -33.62 -1.01 26.13
CA ARG A 180 -33.55 0.46 26.14
C ARG A 180 -32.11 0.95 25.99
N TYR A 181 -31.16 0.35 26.70
CA TYR A 181 -29.74 0.65 26.54
C TYR A 181 -29.27 0.47 25.08
N ASN A 182 -29.64 -0.66 24.46
CA ASN A 182 -29.26 -0.98 23.08
C ASN A 182 -29.86 0.03 22.09
N LEU A 183 -31.07 0.52 22.30
CA LEU A 183 -31.68 1.57 21.47
C LEU A 183 -30.86 2.87 21.52
N HIS A 184 -30.53 3.38 22.71
CA HIS A 184 -29.70 4.58 22.84
C HIS A 184 -28.26 4.36 22.35
N ASN A 185 -27.72 3.14 22.49
CA ASN A 185 -26.41 2.79 21.97
C ASN A 185 -26.36 2.81 20.43
N ARG A 186 -27.43 2.38 19.76
CA ARG A 186 -27.56 2.52 18.29
C ARG A 186 -27.54 3.99 17.88
N ASN A 187 -28.32 4.83 18.54
CA ASN A 187 -28.32 6.28 18.29
C ASN A 187 -26.92 6.89 18.52
N ARG A 188 -26.20 6.46 19.59
CA ARG A 188 -24.81 6.88 19.84
C ARG A 188 -23.88 6.55 18.68
N ILE A 189 -23.92 5.32 18.17
CA ILE A 189 -23.08 4.87 17.06
C ILE A 189 -23.39 5.67 15.78
N GLU A 190 -24.66 5.97 15.53
CA GLU A 190 -25.08 6.75 14.37
C GLU A 190 -24.61 8.22 14.47
N THR A 191 -24.78 8.87 15.63
CA THR A 191 -24.28 10.23 15.87
C THR A 191 -22.76 10.30 15.74
N LEU A 192 -22.03 9.33 16.28
CA LEU A 192 -20.57 9.24 16.12
C LEU A 192 -20.16 9.17 14.64
N ARG A 193 -20.87 8.39 13.83
CA ARG A 193 -20.61 8.31 12.38
C ARG A 193 -20.87 9.64 11.70
N ARG A 194 -21.95 10.35 12.05
CA ARG A 194 -22.22 11.69 11.49
C ARG A 194 -21.11 12.68 11.83
N ILE A 195 -20.56 12.61 13.04
CA ILE A 195 -19.39 13.40 13.45
C ILE A 195 -18.18 13.04 12.59
N SER A 196 -17.88 11.75 12.39
CA SER A 196 -16.77 11.33 11.53
C SER A 196 -16.94 11.80 10.08
N ASN A 197 -18.14 11.68 9.51
CA ASN A 197 -18.43 12.17 8.15
C ASN A 197 -18.26 13.69 8.07
N LYS A 198 -18.66 14.44 9.10
CA LYS A 198 -18.47 15.89 9.13
C LYS A 198 -17.00 16.29 9.19
N ILE A 199 -16.20 15.56 9.97
CA ILE A 199 -14.73 15.75 10.00
C ILE A 199 -14.13 15.46 8.62
N ASP A 200 -14.55 14.37 7.97
CA ASP A 200 -14.09 14.01 6.62
C ASP A 200 -14.44 15.09 5.58
N GLU A 201 -15.67 15.63 5.64
CA GLU A 201 -16.11 16.77 4.82
C GLU A 201 -15.25 18.02 5.07
N SER A 202 -15.04 18.41 6.34
CA SER A 202 -14.25 19.59 6.68
C SER A 202 -12.77 19.45 6.32
N VAL A 203 -12.18 18.26 6.48
CA VAL A 203 -10.78 18.01 6.09
C VAL A 203 -10.63 17.97 4.58
N SER A 204 -11.56 17.33 3.87
CA SER A 204 -11.56 17.30 2.40
C SER A 204 -11.76 18.70 1.79
N GLY A 205 -12.59 19.52 2.42
CA GLY A 205 -12.86 20.91 2.05
C GLY A 205 -11.95 21.95 2.73
N ILE A 206 -10.79 21.55 3.28
CA ILE A 206 -9.97 22.43 4.13
C ILE A 206 -9.50 23.69 3.38
N ILE A 207 -9.22 23.56 2.07
CA ILE A 207 -8.81 24.70 1.24
C ILE A 207 -9.93 25.74 1.14
N GLU A 208 -11.19 25.30 0.99
CA GLU A 208 -12.34 26.21 0.94
C GLU A 208 -12.58 26.88 2.29
N ILE A 209 -12.44 26.12 3.39
CA ILE A 209 -12.59 26.64 4.76
C ILE A 209 -11.51 27.68 5.05
N GLN A 210 -10.24 27.39 4.71
CA GLN A 210 -9.14 28.33 4.91
C GLN A 210 -9.23 29.54 3.99
N GLY A 211 -9.53 29.32 2.70
CA GLY A 211 -9.63 30.37 1.70
C GLY A 211 -10.75 31.38 1.99
N ASN A 212 -11.84 30.95 2.63
CA ASN A 212 -12.97 31.79 2.99
C ASN A 212 -13.07 32.09 4.50
N ALA A 213 -12.06 31.73 5.30
CA ALA A 213 -12.02 31.91 6.75
C ALA A 213 -13.29 31.41 7.49
N LEU A 214 -13.83 30.25 7.10
CA LEU A 214 -15.10 29.70 7.61
C LEU A 214 -15.01 29.07 9.02
N PHE A 215 -13.88 29.23 9.73
CA PHE A 215 -13.60 28.56 11.00
C PHE A 215 -14.71 28.71 12.05
N PRO A 216 -15.25 29.91 12.34
CA PRO A 216 -16.26 30.06 13.39
C PRO A 216 -17.59 29.38 13.03
N ARG A 217 -17.93 29.35 11.74
CA ARG A 217 -19.14 28.70 11.22
C ARG A 217 -19.03 27.18 11.35
N GLU A 218 -17.91 26.62 10.92
CA GLU A 218 -17.69 25.17 11.00
C GLU A 218 -17.55 24.70 12.44
N GLN A 219 -16.91 25.47 13.32
CA GLN A 219 -16.87 25.18 14.76
C GLN A 219 -18.28 25.14 15.37
N LYS A 220 -19.13 26.15 15.09
CA LYS A 220 -20.51 26.18 15.59
C LYS A 220 -21.34 24.99 15.08
N ASN A 221 -21.16 24.63 13.82
CA ASN A 221 -21.81 23.45 13.24
C ASN A 221 -21.37 22.17 13.97
N PHE A 222 -20.08 22.02 14.24
CA PHE A 222 -19.54 20.87 14.97
C PHE A 222 -20.07 20.79 16.42
N ASP A 223 -20.16 21.93 17.12
CA ASP A 223 -20.64 22.00 18.50
C ASP A 223 -22.10 21.51 18.64
N LEU A 224 -22.96 21.83 17.68
CA LEU A 224 -24.35 21.35 17.64
C LEU A 224 -24.40 19.81 17.58
N PHE A 225 -23.59 19.18 16.73
CA PHE A 225 -23.52 17.72 16.64
C PHE A 225 -22.92 17.10 17.91
N SER A 226 -21.85 17.69 18.45
CA SER A 226 -21.19 17.20 19.66
C SER A 226 -22.12 17.24 20.88
N SER A 227 -22.90 18.31 21.05
CA SER A 227 -23.85 18.43 22.17
C SER A 227 -24.94 17.34 22.17
N SER A 228 -25.41 16.93 20.99
CA SER A 228 -26.38 15.83 20.83
C SER A 228 -25.81 14.48 21.28
N LEU A 229 -24.50 14.26 21.05
CA LEU A 229 -23.81 13.06 21.53
C LEU A 229 -23.76 13.03 23.06
N VAL A 230 -23.42 14.16 23.69
CA VAL A 230 -23.40 14.29 25.16
C VAL A 230 -24.77 13.97 25.77
N ALA A 231 -25.85 14.51 25.19
CA ALA A 231 -27.21 14.23 25.65
C ALA A 231 -27.56 12.73 25.56
N THR A 232 -27.21 12.08 24.45
CA THR A 232 -27.42 10.64 24.25
C THR A 232 -26.60 9.80 25.25
N MET A 233 -25.35 10.19 25.50
CA MET A 233 -24.48 9.50 26.45
C MET A 233 -24.99 9.59 27.89
N LYS A 234 -25.56 10.73 28.31
CA LYS A 234 -26.17 10.87 29.65
C LYS A 234 -27.28 9.84 29.88
N GLN A 235 -28.21 9.71 28.94
CA GLN A 235 -29.30 8.73 29.02
C GLN A 235 -28.76 7.29 29.03
N LEU A 236 -27.76 7.01 28.20
CA LEU A 236 -27.11 5.71 28.13
C LEU A 236 -26.43 5.35 29.47
N PHE A 237 -25.70 6.28 30.09
CA PHE A 237 -25.04 6.05 31.38
C PHE A 237 -26.04 5.87 32.51
N LEU A 238 -27.14 6.63 32.54
CA LEU A 238 -28.21 6.44 33.52
C LEU A 238 -28.73 5.00 33.51
N ILE A 239 -29.06 4.47 32.32
CA ILE A 239 -29.54 3.10 32.16
C ILE A 239 -28.45 2.08 32.52
N LYS A 240 -27.20 2.32 32.09
CA LYS A 240 -26.05 1.43 32.40
C LYS A 240 -25.85 1.28 33.91
N TYR A 241 -25.86 2.38 34.65
CA TYR A 241 -25.67 2.35 36.09
C TYR A 241 -26.89 1.79 36.82
N ALA A 242 -28.11 2.00 36.31
CA ALA A 242 -29.31 1.33 36.83
C ALA A 242 -29.21 -0.19 36.70
N ILE A 243 -28.78 -0.71 35.54
CA ILE A 243 -28.52 -2.15 35.35
C ILE A 243 -27.47 -2.64 36.35
N LYS A 244 -26.35 -1.93 36.52
CA LYS A 244 -25.30 -2.31 37.49
C LYS A 244 -25.82 -2.33 38.92
N MET A 245 -26.64 -1.36 39.31
CA MET A 245 -27.25 -1.30 40.64
C MET A 245 -28.16 -2.52 40.90
N ILE A 246 -29.02 -2.83 39.93
CA ILE A 246 -29.94 -3.98 40.01
C ILE A 246 -29.16 -5.29 40.07
N ASN A 247 -28.13 -5.47 39.24
CA ASN A 247 -27.27 -6.66 39.28
C ASN A 247 -26.60 -6.84 40.64
N ASN A 248 -26.03 -5.77 41.20
CA ASN A 248 -25.39 -5.82 42.51
C ASN A 248 -26.39 -6.20 43.62
N LEU A 249 -27.65 -5.76 43.50
CA LEU A 249 -28.70 -6.15 44.46
C LEU A 249 -28.97 -7.66 44.41
N PHE A 250 -29.15 -8.24 43.21
CA PHE A 250 -29.40 -9.69 43.05
C PHE A 250 -28.22 -10.57 43.44
N GLN A 251 -26.99 -10.13 43.15
CA GLN A 251 -25.78 -10.85 43.59
C GLN A 251 -25.71 -11.01 45.11
N ASN A 252 -26.15 -10.02 45.86
CA ASN A 252 -26.13 -10.05 47.33
C ASN A 252 -27.42 -10.64 47.94
N ALA A 253 -28.54 -10.59 47.22
CA ALA A 253 -29.81 -11.16 47.67
C ALA A 253 -29.77 -12.69 47.83
N GLY A 254 -29.11 -13.41 46.92
CA GLY A 254 -28.98 -14.86 47.01
C GLY A 254 -28.20 -15.35 48.23
N PRO A 255 -26.97 -14.88 48.47
CA PRO A 255 -26.22 -15.19 49.69
C PRO A 255 -27.00 -14.82 50.95
N PHE A 256 -27.69 -13.67 50.98
CA PHE A 256 -28.54 -13.28 52.10
C PHE A 256 -29.63 -14.32 52.39
N LEU A 257 -30.38 -14.77 51.37
CA LEU A 257 -31.40 -15.81 51.53
C LEU A 257 -30.79 -17.15 51.93
N LEU A 258 -29.65 -17.52 51.33
CA LEU A 258 -28.93 -18.76 51.66
C LEU A 258 -28.41 -18.75 53.10
N PHE A 259 -27.93 -17.62 53.62
CA PHE A 259 -27.51 -17.52 55.01
C PHE A 259 -28.68 -17.63 55.99
N ILE A 260 -29.81 -16.97 55.73
CA ILE A 260 -30.98 -17.05 56.62
C ILE A 260 -31.59 -18.45 56.59
N LEU A 261 -31.96 -18.95 55.41
CA LEU A 261 -32.68 -20.21 55.26
C LEU A 261 -31.75 -21.42 55.42
N GLY A 262 -30.58 -21.37 54.79
CA GLY A 262 -29.58 -22.44 54.90
C GLY A 262 -28.91 -22.48 56.27
N GLY A 263 -28.71 -21.31 56.92
CA GLY A 263 -28.28 -21.24 58.31
C GLY A 263 -29.31 -21.85 59.27
N TYR A 264 -30.61 -21.53 59.09
CA TYR A 264 -31.70 -22.13 59.87
C TYR A 264 -31.73 -23.66 59.72
N LEU A 265 -31.66 -24.18 58.49
CA LEU A 265 -31.62 -25.63 58.23
C LEU A 265 -30.34 -26.29 58.77
N THR A 266 -29.23 -25.56 58.83
CA THR A 266 -27.98 -26.06 59.43
C THR A 266 -28.11 -26.18 60.95
N ILE A 267 -28.79 -25.24 61.61
CA ILE A 267 -29.07 -25.28 63.05
C ILE A 267 -29.98 -26.48 63.40
N GLN A 268 -30.95 -26.80 62.55
CA GLN A 268 -31.84 -27.96 62.73
C GLN A 268 -31.14 -29.31 62.48
N GLY A 269 -29.96 -29.31 61.85
CA GLY A 269 -29.18 -30.51 61.55
C GLY A 269 -29.49 -31.16 60.19
N ASP A 270 -30.51 -30.68 59.47
CA ASP A 270 -30.93 -31.21 58.17
C ASP A 270 -30.03 -30.78 57.00
N PHE A 271 -29.12 -29.82 57.26
CA PHE A 271 -28.21 -29.29 56.26
C PHE A 271 -26.78 -29.15 56.81
N SER A 272 -25.78 -29.61 56.04
CA SER A 272 -24.40 -29.55 56.50
C SER A 272 -23.73 -28.20 56.20
N LEU A 273 -22.87 -27.74 57.09
CA LEU A 273 -22.14 -26.47 56.92
C LEU A 273 -21.31 -26.45 55.61
N GLY A 274 -20.70 -27.59 55.24
CA GLY A 274 -19.99 -27.70 53.96
C GLY A 274 -20.89 -27.64 52.74
N ALA A 275 -22.14 -28.14 52.83
CA ALA A 275 -23.11 -28.01 51.75
C ALA A 275 -23.61 -26.56 51.61
N LEU A 276 -23.75 -25.82 52.72
CA LEU A 276 -24.06 -24.39 52.70
C LEU A 276 -22.98 -23.57 51.99
N ILE A 277 -21.71 -23.81 52.32
CA ILE A 277 -20.57 -23.16 51.66
C ILE A 277 -20.53 -23.53 50.16
N ALA A 278 -20.76 -24.80 49.81
CA ALA A 278 -20.83 -25.22 48.41
C ALA A 278 -22.00 -24.59 47.65
N CYS A 279 -23.18 -24.40 48.28
CA CYS A 279 -24.31 -23.68 47.70
C CYS A 279 -24.01 -22.20 47.48
N LEU A 280 -23.37 -21.53 48.44
CA LEU A 280 -22.94 -20.13 48.31
C LEU A 280 -21.94 -19.95 47.16
N SER A 281 -20.95 -20.85 47.07
CA SER A 281 -19.98 -20.89 45.96
C SER A 281 -20.65 -21.18 44.61
N ALA A 282 -21.61 -22.11 44.57
CA ALA A 282 -22.36 -22.43 43.36
C ALA A 282 -23.18 -21.22 42.88
N TYR A 283 -23.92 -20.57 43.78
CA TYR A 283 -24.72 -19.38 43.47
C TYR A 283 -23.86 -18.25 42.89
N GLY A 284 -22.72 -17.95 43.53
CA GLY A 284 -21.80 -16.92 43.03
C GLY A 284 -21.30 -17.19 41.61
N LYS A 285 -21.12 -18.46 41.23
CA LYS A 285 -20.70 -18.85 39.88
C LYS A 285 -21.81 -18.79 38.82
N VAL A 286 -23.09 -18.69 39.19
CA VAL A 286 -24.21 -18.56 38.23
C VAL A 286 -24.24 -17.16 37.59
N TYR A 287 -23.67 -16.15 38.27
CA TYR A 287 -23.66 -14.78 37.79
C TYR A 287 -22.83 -14.57 36.52
N ASP A 288 -21.61 -15.13 36.47
CA ASP A 288 -20.70 -14.90 35.33
C ASP A 288 -21.31 -15.39 33.99
N PRO A 289 -21.90 -16.60 33.91
CA PRO A 289 -22.55 -17.06 32.68
C PRO A 289 -23.68 -16.16 32.21
N TRP A 290 -24.45 -15.60 33.15
CA TRP A 290 -25.53 -14.69 32.82
C TRP A 290 -25.02 -13.37 32.21
N LYS A 291 -23.99 -12.77 32.82
CA LYS A 291 -23.32 -11.60 32.28
C LYS A 291 -22.75 -11.87 30.88
N GLU A 292 -22.06 -12.99 30.71
CA GLU A 292 -21.49 -13.41 29.41
C GLU A 292 -22.59 -13.62 28.36
N MET A 293 -23.79 -14.09 28.73
CA MET A 293 -24.93 -14.25 27.82
C MET A 293 -25.44 -12.91 27.27
N ILE A 294 -25.48 -11.88 28.11
CA ILE A 294 -25.88 -10.52 27.70
C ILE A 294 -24.83 -9.93 26.75
N GLU A 295 -23.55 -10.06 27.08
CA GLU A 295 -22.44 -9.62 26.23
C GLU A 295 -22.46 -10.34 24.88
N PHE A 296 -22.71 -11.65 24.87
CA PHE A 296 -22.89 -12.45 23.67
C PHE A 296 -24.06 -11.95 22.82
N TYR A 297 -25.22 -11.67 23.41
CA TYR A 297 -26.37 -11.17 22.67
C TYR A 297 -26.10 -9.81 22.01
N GLN A 298 -25.39 -8.90 22.70
CA GLN A 298 -24.97 -7.62 22.12
C GLN A 298 -24.00 -7.85 20.95
N ALA A 299 -22.98 -8.68 21.14
CA ALA A 299 -22.02 -9.01 20.09
C ALA A 299 -22.69 -9.67 18.88
N HIS A 300 -23.67 -10.54 19.11
CA HIS A 300 -24.48 -11.16 18.07
C HIS A 300 -25.25 -10.12 17.24
N GLN A 301 -25.98 -9.21 17.89
CA GLN A 301 -26.72 -8.17 17.19
C GLN A 301 -25.79 -7.27 16.36
N ASP A 302 -24.67 -6.84 16.95
CA ASP A 302 -23.70 -5.99 16.27
C ASP A 302 -23.08 -6.70 15.07
N ALA A 303 -22.72 -7.98 15.21
CA ALA A 303 -22.15 -8.78 14.13
C ALA A 303 -23.15 -9.01 12.99
N VAL A 304 -24.41 -9.35 13.28
CA VAL A 304 -25.44 -9.57 12.25
C VAL A 304 -25.71 -8.28 11.46
N VAL A 305 -25.87 -7.15 12.14
CA VAL A 305 -26.14 -5.86 11.47
C VAL A 305 -24.98 -5.46 10.57
N ARG A 306 -23.74 -5.52 11.09
CA ARG A 306 -22.53 -5.19 10.31
C ARG A 306 -22.34 -6.13 9.12
N TYR A 307 -22.49 -7.43 9.34
CA TYR A 307 -22.39 -8.43 8.28
C TYR A 307 -23.41 -8.18 7.17
N ASN A 308 -24.69 -8.03 7.52
CA ASN A 308 -25.74 -7.80 6.53
C ASN A 308 -25.51 -6.51 5.74
N ARG A 309 -25.08 -5.43 6.41
CA ARG A 309 -24.77 -4.16 5.73
C ARG A 309 -23.63 -4.30 4.74
N VAL A 310 -22.54 -4.98 5.13
CA VAL A 310 -21.43 -5.28 4.21
C VAL A 310 -21.97 -6.11 3.04
N MET A 311 -22.65 -7.23 3.29
CA MET A 311 -23.19 -8.09 2.24
C MET A 311 -24.15 -7.36 1.29
N GLU A 312 -25.01 -6.47 1.80
CA GLU A 312 -25.90 -5.63 0.99
C GLU A 312 -25.14 -4.64 0.12
N THR A 313 -24.06 -4.05 0.64
CA THR A 313 -23.20 -3.14 -0.12
C THR A 313 -22.58 -3.84 -1.33
N PHE A 314 -22.13 -5.08 -1.16
CA PHE A 314 -21.53 -5.88 -2.23
C PHE A 314 -22.55 -6.79 -2.97
N ASN A 315 -23.86 -6.56 -2.84
CA ASN A 315 -24.90 -7.41 -3.45
C ASN A 315 -25.19 -7.09 -4.94
N LEU A 316 -24.17 -6.70 -5.70
CA LEU A 316 -24.28 -6.45 -7.13
C LEU A 316 -23.71 -7.64 -7.90
N GLU A 317 -24.37 -8.03 -8.98
CA GLU A 317 -23.84 -9.09 -9.85
C GLU A 317 -22.86 -8.49 -10.87
N PRO A 318 -21.80 -9.22 -11.24
CA PRO A 318 -20.91 -8.82 -12.34
C PRO A 318 -21.70 -8.64 -13.64
N GLU A 319 -21.46 -7.55 -14.37
CA GLU A 319 -22.13 -7.28 -15.66
C GLU A 319 -21.74 -8.29 -16.76
N PHE A 320 -20.56 -8.90 -16.65
CA PHE A 320 -20.00 -9.82 -17.63
C PHE A 320 -19.40 -11.05 -16.95
N SER A 321 -19.50 -12.21 -17.59
CA SER A 321 -18.83 -13.42 -17.12
C SER A 321 -17.31 -13.30 -17.30
N MET A 322 -16.54 -13.85 -16.34
CA MET A 322 -15.09 -13.71 -16.35
C MET A 322 -14.40 -14.61 -17.38
N SER A 323 -14.88 -15.85 -17.53
CA SER A 323 -14.28 -16.85 -18.41
C SER A 323 -15.37 -17.73 -19.01
N PRO A 324 -15.17 -18.27 -20.22
CA PRO A 324 -16.12 -19.19 -20.82
C PRO A 324 -16.11 -20.52 -20.07
N THR A 325 -17.29 -21.11 -19.81
CA THR A 325 -17.43 -22.41 -19.12
C THR A 325 -17.38 -23.59 -20.08
N ASP A 326 -17.98 -23.44 -21.26
CA ASP A 326 -18.28 -24.57 -22.17
C ASP A 326 -17.63 -24.42 -23.55
N ARG A 327 -16.68 -23.48 -23.70
CA ARG A 327 -15.97 -23.22 -24.95
C ARG A 327 -14.58 -22.63 -24.73
N SER A 328 -13.75 -22.68 -25.77
CA SER A 328 -12.49 -21.95 -25.83
C SER A 328 -12.71 -20.43 -26.02
N ILE A 329 -11.66 -19.66 -25.75
CA ILE A 329 -11.62 -18.21 -25.96
C ILE A 329 -11.73 -17.92 -27.46
N PHE A 330 -12.59 -16.98 -27.86
CA PHE A 330 -12.74 -16.62 -29.26
C PHE A 330 -11.52 -15.87 -29.79
N THR A 331 -11.23 -16.02 -31.08
CA THR A 331 -10.26 -15.20 -31.81
C THR A 331 -11.01 -14.26 -32.75
N LEU A 332 -11.04 -12.97 -32.42
CA LEU A 332 -11.78 -11.97 -33.17
C LEU A 332 -10.96 -11.45 -34.37
N ARG A 333 -11.66 -11.10 -35.46
CA ARG A 333 -11.10 -10.43 -36.64
C ARG A 333 -11.18 -8.92 -36.52
N GLY A 334 -12.12 -8.40 -35.75
CA GLY A 334 -12.22 -7.00 -35.40
C GLY A 334 -13.26 -6.20 -36.18
N HIS A 335 -14.24 -6.86 -36.80
CA HIS A 335 -15.43 -6.19 -37.31
C HIS A 335 -16.30 -5.70 -36.15
N ILE A 336 -16.84 -4.48 -36.22
CA ILE A 336 -17.72 -3.91 -35.19
C ILE A 336 -18.99 -3.38 -35.85
N ASN A 337 -20.13 -3.93 -35.46
CA ASN A 337 -21.44 -3.47 -35.92
C ASN A 337 -22.28 -3.00 -34.73
N VAL A 338 -22.69 -1.74 -34.76
CA VAL A 338 -23.53 -1.11 -33.74
C VAL A 338 -24.86 -0.72 -34.37
N ARG A 339 -25.97 -1.14 -33.76
CA ARG A 339 -27.34 -0.87 -34.25
C ARG A 339 -28.20 -0.30 -33.15
N HIS A 340 -28.76 0.88 -33.39
CA HIS A 340 -29.74 1.56 -32.53
C HIS A 340 -29.33 1.61 -31.05
N LEU A 341 -28.04 1.83 -30.78
CA LEU A 341 -27.47 1.78 -29.44
C LEU A 341 -27.98 2.96 -28.59
N ASN A 342 -28.58 2.63 -27.45
CA ASN A 342 -29.03 3.60 -26.45
C ASN A 342 -28.42 3.28 -25.09
N TYR A 343 -27.93 4.31 -24.41
CA TYR A 343 -27.36 4.20 -23.06
C TYR A 343 -27.79 5.35 -22.16
N SER A 344 -28.24 5.01 -20.97
CA SER A 344 -28.58 5.95 -19.90
C SER A 344 -27.82 5.59 -18.63
N THR A 345 -27.45 6.61 -17.85
CA THR A 345 -26.86 6.41 -16.52
C THR A 345 -27.86 5.80 -15.54
N ALA A 346 -27.38 5.37 -14.38
CA ALA A 346 -28.22 4.89 -13.28
C ALA A 346 -29.26 5.93 -12.83
N ASN A 347 -28.99 7.23 -13.00
CA ASN A 347 -29.91 8.32 -12.69
C ASN A 347 -30.85 8.65 -13.87
N HIS A 348 -31.01 7.74 -14.83
CA HIS A 348 -31.83 7.88 -16.04
C HIS A 348 -31.46 9.05 -16.97
N ILE A 349 -30.28 9.62 -16.82
CA ILE A 349 -29.76 10.61 -17.77
C ILE A 349 -29.30 9.86 -19.01
N LYS A 350 -29.97 10.08 -20.14
CA LYS A 350 -29.57 9.49 -21.42
C LYS A 350 -28.29 10.16 -21.92
N LEU A 351 -27.27 9.36 -22.20
CA LEU A 351 -25.95 9.82 -22.68
C LEU A 351 -25.70 9.47 -24.14
N LEU A 352 -26.31 8.38 -24.64
CA LEU A 352 -26.22 7.98 -26.03
C LEU A 352 -27.61 7.63 -26.56
N HIS A 353 -27.88 8.08 -27.78
CA HIS A 353 -29.18 8.03 -28.44
C HIS A 353 -29.02 7.50 -29.85
N ASP A 354 -29.60 6.32 -30.10
CA ASP A 354 -29.76 5.73 -31.42
C ASP A 354 -28.48 5.70 -32.27
N ILE A 355 -27.34 5.35 -31.66
CA ILE A 355 -26.06 5.29 -32.35
C ILE A 355 -26.03 4.03 -33.24
N SER A 356 -25.79 4.20 -34.54
CA SER A 356 -25.65 3.10 -35.49
C SER A 356 -24.47 3.33 -36.43
N PHE A 357 -23.57 2.37 -36.53
CA PHE A 357 -22.46 2.40 -37.48
C PHE A 357 -21.90 0.99 -37.72
N ASP A 358 -21.17 0.85 -38.81
CA ASP A 358 -20.54 -0.40 -39.23
C ASP A 358 -19.06 -0.14 -39.57
N LEU A 359 -18.17 -0.85 -38.90
CA LEU A 359 -16.72 -0.71 -39.01
C LEU A 359 -16.10 -2.05 -39.41
N GLN A 360 -15.47 -2.07 -40.58
CA GLN A 360 -14.88 -3.29 -41.15
C GLN A 360 -13.56 -3.65 -40.46
N SER A 361 -13.19 -4.92 -40.53
CA SER A 361 -11.92 -5.40 -39.97
C SER A 361 -10.73 -4.64 -40.59
N GLY A 362 -9.85 -4.09 -39.75
CA GLY A 362 -8.69 -3.33 -40.18
C GLY A 362 -8.95 -1.85 -40.51
N GLU A 363 -10.21 -1.37 -40.44
CA GLU A 363 -10.53 0.06 -40.62
C GLU A 363 -10.24 0.87 -39.35
N HIS A 364 -9.80 2.11 -39.54
CA HIS A 364 -9.57 3.05 -38.45
C HIS A 364 -10.68 4.10 -38.37
N MET A 365 -11.29 4.25 -37.19
CA MET A 365 -12.36 5.21 -36.92
C MET A 365 -11.93 6.25 -35.87
N ALA A 366 -12.18 7.52 -36.17
CA ALA A 366 -12.05 8.61 -35.20
C ALA A 366 -13.44 9.01 -34.66
N ILE A 367 -13.53 9.25 -33.34
CA ILE A 367 -14.73 9.79 -32.69
C ILE A 367 -14.41 11.22 -32.24
N VAL A 368 -15.20 12.19 -32.74
CA VAL A 368 -15.04 13.62 -32.46
C VAL A 368 -16.35 14.27 -32.01
N GLY A 369 -16.25 15.43 -31.37
CA GLY A 369 -17.40 16.19 -30.87
C GLY A 369 -17.08 17.01 -29.63
N PHE A 370 -17.99 17.90 -29.24
CA PHE A 370 -17.82 18.78 -28.07
C PHE A 370 -17.71 18.01 -26.74
N SER A 371 -17.16 18.67 -25.71
CA SER A 371 -17.12 18.07 -24.36
C SER A 371 -18.53 17.71 -23.90
N GLY A 372 -18.69 16.52 -23.29
CA GLY A 372 -20.01 16.01 -22.87
C GLY A 372 -20.85 15.34 -23.97
N SER A 373 -20.40 15.27 -25.23
CA SER A 373 -21.19 14.65 -26.31
C SER A 373 -21.34 13.13 -26.28
N GLY A 374 -20.73 12.44 -25.29
CA GLY A 374 -20.83 10.98 -25.12
C GLY A 374 -19.67 10.15 -25.70
N LYS A 375 -18.62 10.78 -26.24
CA LYS A 375 -17.46 10.09 -26.87
C LYS A 375 -16.82 9.00 -26.00
N SER A 376 -16.36 9.36 -24.80
CA SER A 376 -15.75 8.41 -23.87
C SER A 376 -16.75 7.37 -23.37
N THR A 377 -18.05 7.71 -23.28
CA THR A 377 -19.09 6.72 -22.95
C THR A 377 -19.23 5.67 -24.04
N LEU A 378 -19.22 6.07 -25.32
CA LEU A 378 -19.22 5.14 -26.44
C LEU A 378 -17.95 4.28 -26.44
N ALA A 379 -16.78 4.87 -26.24
CA ALA A 379 -15.51 4.14 -26.13
C ALA A 379 -15.53 3.12 -24.98
N MET A 380 -16.09 3.46 -23.82
CA MET A 380 -16.23 2.53 -22.68
C MET A 380 -17.20 1.37 -22.98
N ILE A 381 -18.30 1.59 -23.70
CA ILE A 381 -19.22 0.51 -24.11
C ILE A 381 -18.52 -0.42 -25.11
N LEU A 382 -17.85 0.15 -26.11
CA LEU A 382 -17.05 -0.62 -27.07
C LEU A 382 -15.89 -1.36 -26.38
N GLY A 383 -15.32 -0.80 -25.30
CA GLY A 383 -14.32 -1.45 -24.44
C GLY A 383 -14.87 -2.54 -23.52
N GLN A 384 -16.16 -2.86 -23.62
CA GLN A 384 -16.88 -3.73 -22.67
C GLN A 384 -16.73 -3.30 -21.21
N LEU A 385 -16.50 -2.01 -20.94
CA LEU A 385 -16.44 -1.45 -19.57
C LEU A 385 -17.85 -1.14 -19.04
N TYR A 386 -18.78 -0.86 -19.95
CA TYR A 386 -20.22 -0.74 -19.67
C TYR A 386 -21.04 -1.67 -20.56
N THR A 387 -22.13 -2.18 -20.00
CA THR A 387 -23.22 -2.76 -20.78
C THR A 387 -24.14 -1.68 -21.36
N TYR A 388 -25.02 -2.07 -22.29
CA TYR A 388 -26.03 -1.19 -22.90
C TYR A 388 -27.46 -1.67 -22.64
N GLN A 389 -28.41 -0.73 -22.68
CA GLN A 389 -29.82 -0.98 -22.36
C GLN A 389 -30.62 -1.47 -23.56
N GLN A 390 -30.52 -0.79 -24.70
CA GLN A 390 -31.25 -1.10 -25.94
C GLN A 390 -30.32 -0.98 -27.16
N GLY A 391 -30.70 -1.65 -28.26
CA GLY A 391 -29.89 -1.81 -29.46
C GLY A 391 -29.02 -3.06 -29.40
N GLU A 392 -28.04 -3.14 -30.30
CA GLU A 392 -27.11 -4.26 -30.40
C GLU A 392 -25.69 -3.76 -30.68
N VAL A 393 -24.72 -4.38 -30.02
CA VAL A 393 -23.28 -4.22 -30.28
C VAL A 393 -22.72 -5.60 -30.56
N LEU A 394 -22.21 -5.80 -31.78
CA LEU A 394 -21.62 -7.04 -32.25
C LEU A 394 -20.13 -6.83 -32.52
N PHE A 395 -19.30 -7.75 -32.02
CA PHE A 395 -17.92 -7.91 -32.45
C PHE A 395 -17.85 -9.16 -33.34
N ASP A 396 -17.48 -8.97 -34.59
CA ASP A 396 -17.68 -9.95 -35.66
C ASP A 396 -19.15 -10.41 -35.70
N ASP A 397 -19.41 -11.66 -35.31
CA ASP A 397 -20.76 -12.26 -35.25
C ASP A 397 -21.27 -12.48 -33.80
N HIS A 398 -20.57 -11.92 -32.81
CA HIS A 398 -20.84 -12.17 -31.40
C HIS A 398 -21.35 -10.93 -30.67
N HIS A 399 -22.51 -11.05 -30.02
CA HIS A 399 -23.02 -9.99 -29.15
C HIS A 399 -22.07 -9.70 -27.98
N GLN A 400 -21.81 -8.41 -27.72
CA GLN A 400 -20.97 -7.92 -26.63
C GLN A 400 -21.36 -8.47 -25.25
N LYS A 401 -22.66 -8.70 -25.01
CA LYS A 401 -23.19 -9.28 -23.75
C LYS A 401 -22.89 -10.78 -23.56
N ARG A 402 -22.59 -11.51 -24.64
CA ARG A 402 -22.25 -12.96 -24.60
C ARG A 402 -20.74 -13.21 -24.52
N LEU A 403 -19.93 -12.21 -24.84
CA LEU A 403 -18.48 -12.29 -24.73
C LEU A 403 -18.06 -12.17 -23.26
N THR A 404 -17.13 -13.02 -22.86
CA THR A 404 -16.56 -12.98 -21.50
C THR A 404 -15.45 -11.95 -21.43
N LYS A 405 -15.06 -11.56 -20.21
CA LYS A 405 -13.92 -10.68 -19.99
C LYS A 405 -12.62 -11.25 -20.56
N LYS A 406 -12.41 -12.58 -20.49
CA LYS A 406 -11.27 -13.24 -21.14
C LYS A 406 -11.28 -13.11 -22.67
N ASP A 407 -12.46 -13.17 -23.32
CA ASP A 407 -12.53 -12.96 -24.78
C ASP A 407 -12.09 -11.54 -25.16
N ILE A 408 -12.60 -10.53 -24.47
CA ILE A 408 -12.19 -9.13 -24.71
C ILE A 408 -10.72 -8.92 -24.31
N SER A 409 -10.30 -9.42 -23.15
CA SER A 409 -8.92 -9.26 -22.65
C SER A 409 -7.88 -10.03 -23.46
N CYS A 410 -8.24 -10.95 -24.35
CA CYS A 410 -7.32 -11.54 -25.34
C CYS A 410 -7.38 -10.85 -26.71
N ASN A 411 -8.49 -10.19 -27.09
CA ASN A 411 -8.66 -9.64 -28.44
C ASN A 411 -8.65 -8.09 -28.53
N MET A 412 -8.78 -7.37 -27.42
CA MET A 412 -8.91 -5.91 -27.42
C MET A 412 -7.88 -5.19 -26.56
N GLY A 413 -7.19 -4.20 -27.12
CA GLY A 413 -6.42 -3.23 -26.35
C GLY A 413 -7.28 -2.04 -25.97
N TYR A 414 -7.18 -1.57 -24.74
CA TYR A 414 -7.89 -0.37 -24.27
C TYR A 414 -6.92 0.57 -23.57
N VAL A 415 -6.90 1.83 -23.98
CA VAL A 415 -6.15 2.90 -23.31
C VAL A 415 -7.12 3.97 -22.84
N ALA A 416 -7.15 4.17 -21.53
CA ALA A 416 -7.98 5.18 -20.89
C ALA A 416 -7.38 6.58 -21.02
N GLN A 417 -8.22 7.62 -20.92
CA GLN A 417 -7.82 9.03 -20.87
C GLN A 417 -6.79 9.30 -19.75
N HIS A 418 -7.03 8.73 -18.57
CA HIS A 418 -6.14 8.79 -17.42
C HIS A 418 -5.68 7.37 -17.03
N PRO A 419 -4.56 6.89 -17.61
CA PRO A 419 -4.10 5.54 -17.34
C PRO A 419 -3.60 5.39 -15.90
N TYR A 420 -3.96 4.26 -15.29
CA TYR A 420 -3.50 3.88 -13.96
C TYR A 420 -2.26 2.98 -14.06
N LEU A 421 -1.24 3.30 -13.24
CA LEU A 421 -0.04 2.50 -13.08
C LEU A 421 0.02 1.92 -11.66
N PHE A 422 0.42 0.66 -11.57
CA PHE A 422 0.59 -0.04 -10.31
C PHE A 422 2.00 0.20 -9.77
N ASP A 423 2.17 0.14 -8.45
CA ASP A 423 3.46 0.35 -7.76
C ASP A 423 4.43 -0.83 -8.00
N THR A 424 4.95 -0.88 -9.21
CA THR A 424 5.74 -1.94 -9.83
C THR A 424 6.78 -1.30 -10.77
N SER A 425 7.60 -2.10 -11.45
CA SER A 425 8.51 -1.54 -12.47
C SER A 425 7.76 -1.05 -13.71
N VAL A 426 8.43 -0.26 -14.57
CA VAL A 426 7.87 0.12 -15.88
C VAL A 426 7.62 -1.13 -16.73
N GLY A 427 8.57 -2.07 -16.75
CA GLY A 427 8.45 -3.34 -17.48
C GLY A 427 7.26 -4.17 -17.01
N GLU A 428 7.10 -4.36 -15.69
CA GLU A 428 5.94 -5.06 -15.12
C GLU A 428 4.63 -4.38 -15.52
N ASN A 429 4.57 -3.04 -15.45
CA ASN A 429 3.39 -2.29 -15.89
C ASN A 429 3.07 -2.49 -17.38
N ILE A 430 4.07 -2.64 -18.26
CA ILE A 430 3.84 -2.92 -19.70
C ILE A 430 3.34 -4.36 -19.86
N MET A 431 3.95 -5.32 -19.15
CA MET A 431 3.61 -6.75 -19.23
C MET A 431 2.21 -7.09 -18.70
N LEU A 432 1.62 -6.27 -17.82
CA LEU A 432 0.21 -6.42 -17.38
C LEU A 432 -0.79 -6.55 -18.55
N GLY A 433 -0.45 -6.02 -19.73
CA GLY A 433 -1.28 -6.07 -20.93
C GLY A 433 -1.21 -7.38 -21.72
N ILE A 434 -0.32 -8.30 -21.35
CA ILE A 434 -0.02 -9.55 -22.06
C ILE A 434 -0.45 -10.73 -21.17
N PRO A 435 -1.70 -11.22 -21.29
CA PRO A 435 -2.13 -12.39 -20.52
C PRO A 435 -1.45 -13.66 -21.02
N GLU A 436 -0.87 -14.45 -20.12
CA GLU A 436 -0.20 -15.72 -20.42
C GLU A 436 -1.17 -16.78 -21.00
N ASP A 437 -2.45 -16.73 -20.62
CA ASP A 437 -3.48 -17.69 -21.01
C ASP A 437 -4.06 -17.47 -22.43
N CYS A 438 -3.60 -16.48 -23.19
CA CYS A 438 -4.22 -16.12 -24.47
C CYS A 438 -3.59 -16.89 -25.66
N PRO A 439 -4.39 -17.60 -26.48
CA PRO A 439 -3.89 -18.47 -27.57
C PRO A 439 -3.00 -17.77 -28.61
N ARG A 440 -3.23 -16.48 -28.87
CA ARG A 440 -2.57 -15.70 -29.93
C ARG A 440 -1.24 -15.07 -29.50
N LEU A 441 -1.01 -14.92 -28.19
CA LEU A 441 0.11 -14.12 -27.66
C LEU A 441 1.42 -14.91 -27.53
N ALA A 442 1.38 -16.24 -27.52
CA ALA A 442 2.54 -17.08 -27.26
C ALA A 442 3.55 -17.16 -28.43
N GLN A 443 3.25 -16.64 -29.62
CA GLN A 443 4.07 -16.86 -30.82
C GLN A 443 4.66 -15.58 -31.46
N ASP A 444 4.05 -14.39 -31.28
CA ASP A 444 4.39 -13.19 -32.08
C ASP A 444 4.59 -11.87 -31.28
N ALA A 445 4.85 -11.94 -29.97
CA ALA A 445 5.00 -10.73 -29.15
C ALA A 445 6.12 -9.80 -29.70
N PRO A 446 5.86 -8.49 -29.90
CA PRO A 446 6.84 -7.58 -30.47
C PRO A 446 8.02 -7.44 -29.50
N GLY A 447 9.24 -7.43 -30.03
CA GLY A 447 10.44 -7.20 -29.22
C GLY A 447 10.32 -5.89 -28.45
N ALA A 448 10.73 -5.89 -27.17
CA ALA A 448 10.54 -4.76 -26.26
C ALA A 448 11.00 -3.42 -26.86
N LYS A 449 12.15 -3.39 -27.55
CA LYS A 449 12.68 -2.20 -28.23
C LYS A 449 11.73 -1.65 -29.31
N ALA A 450 11.17 -2.52 -30.15
CA ALA A 450 10.24 -2.11 -31.21
C ALA A 450 8.96 -1.50 -30.62
N LEU A 451 8.45 -2.09 -29.54
CA LEU A 451 7.29 -1.58 -28.82
C LEU A 451 7.56 -0.21 -28.17
N LEU A 452 8.71 -0.04 -27.51
CA LEU A 452 9.10 1.22 -26.90
C LEU A 452 9.30 2.33 -27.95
N ASN A 453 9.91 1.98 -29.09
CA ASN A 453 10.06 2.89 -30.23
C ASN A 453 8.70 3.28 -30.83
N ALA A 454 7.73 2.37 -30.91
CA ALA A 454 6.40 2.67 -31.44
C ALA A 454 5.69 3.79 -30.65
N VAL A 455 5.90 3.86 -29.34
CA VAL A 455 5.29 4.86 -28.46
C VAL A 455 6.20 6.03 -28.10
N GLY A 456 7.41 6.08 -28.66
CA GLY A 456 8.41 7.10 -28.33
C GLY A 456 8.86 7.07 -26.86
N LEU A 457 8.86 5.90 -26.22
CA LEU A 457 9.22 5.72 -24.80
C LEU A 457 10.70 5.34 -24.63
N THR A 458 11.41 4.98 -25.70
CA THR A 458 12.81 4.51 -25.64
C THR A 458 13.74 5.51 -24.95
N ASP A 459 13.68 6.78 -25.32
CA ASP A 459 14.48 7.84 -24.69
C ASP A 459 14.17 7.99 -23.20
N ASP A 460 12.90 7.88 -22.81
CA ASP A 460 12.47 7.92 -21.42
C ASP A 460 13.06 6.71 -20.65
N ILE A 461 13.00 5.51 -21.22
CA ILE A 461 13.59 4.30 -20.62
C ILE A 461 15.12 4.43 -20.48
N LEU A 462 15.81 4.94 -21.50
CA LEU A 462 17.24 5.17 -21.43
C LEU A 462 17.59 6.22 -20.37
N LYS A 463 16.80 7.29 -20.24
CA LYS A 463 16.95 8.26 -19.14
C LYS A 463 16.80 7.59 -17.78
N PHE A 464 15.80 6.72 -17.60
CA PHE A 464 15.65 5.96 -16.35
C PHE A 464 16.81 5.01 -16.10
N ALA A 465 17.33 4.36 -17.14
CA ALA A 465 18.50 3.48 -17.04
C ALA A 465 19.74 4.24 -16.59
N LEU A 466 19.96 5.43 -17.16
CA LEU A 466 21.07 6.33 -16.84
C LEU A 466 21.02 6.84 -15.39
N GLU A 467 19.83 7.08 -14.84
CA GLU A 467 19.64 7.53 -13.46
C GLU A 467 19.70 6.38 -12.44
N ASN A 468 19.38 5.17 -12.86
CA ASN A 468 19.39 4.01 -11.98
C ASN A 468 20.82 3.48 -11.72
N LYS A 469 20.94 2.76 -10.60
CA LYS A 469 22.11 1.92 -10.32
C LYS A 469 21.87 0.54 -10.89
N LEU A 470 22.90 -0.10 -11.43
CA LEU A 470 22.80 -1.49 -11.85
C LEU A 470 22.54 -2.39 -10.63
N GLN A 471 21.79 -3.47 -10.84
CA GLN A 471 21.62 -4.50 -9.84
C GLN A 471 22.90 -5.36 -9.77
N PRO A 472 23.28 -5.89 -8.59
CA PRO A 472 24.50 -6.69 -8.41
C PRO A 472 24.63 -7.88 -9.37
N SER A 473 23.51 -8.50 -9.78
CA SER A 473 23.49 -9.60 -10.73
C SER A 473 23.87 -9.20 -12.16
N ARG A 474 23.63 -7.94 -12.55
CA ARG A 474 23.93 -7.39 -13.87
C ARG A 474 25.26 -6.63 -13.92
N GLU A 475 25.74 -6.14 -12.77
CA GLU A 475 27.01 -5.41 -12.65
C GLU A 475 28.17 -6.18 -13.30
N ALA A 476 28.35 -7.46 -12.97
CA ALA A 476 29.47 -8.25 -13.49
C ALA A 476 29.44 -8.42 -15.02
N LEU A 477 28.25 -8.45 -15.62
CA LEU A 477 28.07 -8.64 -17.06
C LEU A 477 28.24 -7.34 -17.85
N PHE A 478 27.90 -6.20 -17.24
CA PHE A 478 27.83 -4.92 -17.95
C PHE A 478 28.92 -3.92 -17.55
N ALA A 479 29.57 -4.12 -16.41
CA ALA A 479 30.65 -3.27 -15.90
C ALA A 479 31.75 -3.04 -16.94
N GLU A 480 32.28 -4.11 -17.54
CA GLU A 480 33.35 -4.02 -18.54
C GLU A 480 32.93 -3.16 -19.74
N LYS A 481 31.70 -3.33 -20.23
CA LYS A 481 31.18 -2.55 -21.37
C LYS A 481 31.01 -1.08 -21.02
N ILE A 482 30.42 -0.78 -19.86
CA ILE A 482 30.30 0.59 -19.37
C ILE A 482 31.68 1.24 -19.26
N ILE A 483 32.65 0.52 -18.67
CA ILE A 483 34.03 1.00 -18.51
C ILE A 483 34.61 1.32 -19.89
N ASN A 484 34.58 0.38 -20.84
CA ASN A 484 35.10 0.59 -22.20
C ASN A 484 34.43 1.79 -22.88
N PHE A 485 33.11 1.94 -22.71
CA PHE A 485 32.36 3.02 -23.34
C PHE A 485 32.69 4.41 -22.79
N ARG A 486 33.29 4.53 -21.59
CA ARG A 486 33.79 5.80 -21.04
C ARG A 486 34.76 6.48 -22.00
N TRP A 487 35.66 5.72 -22.61
CA TRP A 487 36.64 6.24 -23.57
C TRP A 487 35.97 6.73 -24.85
N THR A 488 35.02 5.97 -25.38
CA THR A 488 34.21 6.38 -26.54
C THR A 488 33.45 7.68 -26.26
N LEU A 489 32.79 7.78 -25.12
CA LEU A 489 32.09 9.00 -24.70
C LEU A 489 33.05 10.18 -24.56
N ARG A 490 34.22 9.95 -23.98
CA ARG A 490 35.23 10.99 -23.79
C ARG A 490 35.76 11.58 -25.09
N GLN A 491 35.92 10.75 -26.13
CA GLN A 491 36.33 11.20 -27.46
C GLN A 491 35.20 11.89 -28.23
N THR A 492 33.94 11.50 -27.98
CA THR A 492 32.79 11.92 -28.79
C THR A 492 32.08 13.16 -28.23
N LEU A 493 32.02 13.31 -26.91
CA LEU A 493 31.39 14.48 -26.26
C LEU A 493 32.31 15.70 -26.34
N GLY A 494 31.74 16.84 -26.75
CA GLY A 494 32.47 18.11 -26.84
C GLY A 494 33.04 18.58 -25.50
N THR A 495 34.16 19.30 -25.55
CA THR A 495 34.88 19.80 -24.36
C THR A 495 34.01 20.67 -23.43
N ASP A 496 33.10 21.49 -23.98
CA ASP A 496 32.11 22.31 -23.22
C ASP A 496 31.24 21.49 -22.26
N LEU A 497 30.88 20.25 -22.62
CA LEU A 497 30.05 19.40 -21.76
C LEU A 497 30.86 18.87 -20.58
N TYR A 498 32.13 18.52 -20.80
CA TYR A 498 33.01 18.04 -19.75
C TYR A 498 33.46 19.15 -18.79
N GLU A 499 33.46 20.42 -19.21
CA GLU A 499 33.66 21.55 -18.29
C GLU A 499 32.58 21.64 -17.21
N ARG A 500 31.39 21.06 -17.46
CA ARG A 500 30.25 21.02 -16.54
C ARG A 500 30.21 19.76 -15.67
N ILE A 501 31.17 18.86 -15.86
CA ILE A 501 31.30 17.61 -15.12
C ILE A 501 32.52 17.73 -14.21
N GLU A 502 32.37 17.37 -12.93
CA GLU A 502 33.50 17.13 -12.05
C GLU A 502 33.89 15.66 -12.17
N LEU A 503 35.01 15.40 -12.83
CA LEU A 503 35.55 14.06 -13.01
C LEU A 503 36.12 13.53 -11.69
N PHE A 504 36.00 12.22 -11.47
CA PHE A 504 36.59 11.56 -10.30
C PHE A 504 38.11 11.43 -10.44
N ASP A 505 38.82 12.53 -10.22
CA ASP A 505 40.28 12.60 -10.32
C ASP A 505 40.94 12.42 -8.94
N ALA A 506 41.72 11.35 -8.80
CA ALA A 506 42.41 11.00 -7.55
C ALA A 506 43.39 12.10 -7.08
N THR A 507 43.91 12.91 -8.01
CA THR A 507 44.90 13.96 -7.74
C THR A 507 44.29 15.29 -7.32
N LYS A 508 42.96 15.42 -7.37
CA LYS A 508 42.25 16.67 -7.09
C LYS A 508 41.24 16.50 -5.97
N PHE A 509 40.98 17.59 -5.27
CA PHE A 509 39.86 17.67 -4.36
C PHE A 509 38.55 17.85 -5.14
N LEU A 510 37.53 17.04 -4.81
CA LEU A 510 36.23 17.01 -5.48
C LEU A 510 35.23 17.87 -4.69
N ASN A 511 34.77 18.98 -5.27
CA ASN A 511 33.90 19.94 -4.59
C ASN A 511 32.42 19.54 -4.57
N HIS A 512 31.97 18.74 -5.55
CA HIS A 512 30.58 18.29 -5.67
C HIS A 512 30.34 16.91 -5.04
N THR A 513 31.38 16.37 -4.40
CA THR A 513 31.38 15.10 -3.69
C THR A 513 31.54 15.36 -2.19
N ASP A 514 31.10 14.43 -1.33
CA ASP A 514 31.22 14.61 0.12
C ASP A 514 32.65 14.39 0.63
N ILE A 515 32.92 14.82 1.87
CA ILE A 515 34.26 14.68 2.46
C ILE A 515 34.64 13.22 2.67
N TYR A 516 33.68 12.34 2.98
CA TYR A 516 33.93 10.90 3.08
C TYR A 516 34.51 10.34 1.79
N GLU A 517 33.84 10.53 0.66
CA GLU A 517 34.31 10.07 -0.64
C GLU A 517 35.62 10.77 -1.06
N ASN A 518 35.84 12.02 -0.64
CA ASN A 518 37.13 12.68 -0.86
C ASN A 518 38.29 12.08 -0.06
N LEU A 519 38.07 11.60 1.18
CA LEU A 519 39.12 11.00 1.99
C LEU A 519 39.44 9.59 1.51
N VAL A 520 38.40 8.78 1.32
CA VAL A 520 38.53 7.34 1.15
C VAL A 520 38.57 6.94 -0.33
N PHE A 521 38.04 7.80 -1.22
CA PHE A 521 38.12 7.71 -2.68
C PHE A 521 37.74 6.34 -3.26
N SER A 522 36.64 5.80 -2.74
CA SER A 522 36.18 4.46 -3.05
C SER A 522 34.67 4.35 -2.98
N ASP A 523 34.18 3.41 -3.78
CA ASP A 523 32.77 3.13 -3.99
C ASP A 523 32.20 2.20 -2.91
N LYS A 524 33.00 1.24 -2.45
CA LYS A 524 32.54 0.20 -1.54
C LYS A 524 33.66 -0.39 -0.72
N PHE A 525 33.46 -0.40 0.60
CA PHE A 525 34.34 -1.08 1.55
C PHE A 525 33.65 -2.22 2.28
N HIS A 526 34.47 -3.12 2.84
CA HIS A 526 34.02 -4.06 3.86
C HIS A 526 33.45 -3.32 5.09
N ARG A 527 32.59 -3.98 5.88
CA ARG A 527 31.76 -3.39 6.96
C ARG A 527 32.46 -2.45 7.95
N THR A 528 33.79 -2.49 8.09
CA THR A 528 34.56 -1.69 9.06
C THR A 528 34.95 -0.29 8.56
N LEU A 529 34.98 -0.05 7.25
CA LEU A 529 35.28 1.24 6.61
C LEU A 529 34.07 1.81 5.86
N ALA A 530 32.90 1.20 6.04
CA ALA A 530 31.64 1.70 5.53
C ALA A 530 31.31 3.08 6.14
N ARG A 531 30.53 3.87 5.40
CA ARG A 531 30.19 5.26 5.74
C ARG A 531 29.60 5.39 7.15
N GLU A 532 28.82 4.40 7.58
CA GLU A 532 28.13 4.39 8.87
C GLU A 532 29.08 4.09 10.05
N THR A 533 30.17 3.36 9.80
CA THR A 533 31.06 2.85 10.87
C THR A 533 32.43 3.51 10.87
N ILE A 534 32.83 4.17 9.79
CA ILE A 534 34.19 4.72 9.63
C ILE A 534 34.51 5.77 10.71
N ALA A 535 33.51 6.52 11.18
CA ALA A 535 33.67 7.52 12.22
C ALA A 535 34.08 6.92 13.58
N GLU A 536 33.76 5.64 13.82
CA GLU A 536 34.11 4.90 15.04
C GLU A 536 35.39 4.06 14.87
N ASN A 537 35.92 3.96 13.66
CA ASN A 537 37.08 3.13 13.36
C ASN A 537 38.37 3.76 13.90
N ARG A 538 38.90 3.18 14.98
CA ARG A 538 40.12 3.68 15.64
C ARG A 538 41.35 3.68 14.73
N GLN A 539 41.55 2.64 13.92
CA GLN A 539 42.71 2.55 13.03
C GLN A 539 42.68 3.66 11.99
N PHE A 540 41.51 3.91 11.40
CA PHE A 540 41.32 5.00 10.45
C PHE A 540 41.56 6.38 11.10
N ARG A 541 40.98 6.63 12.27
CA ARG A 541 41.12 7.91 12.99
C ARG A 541 42.58 8.17 13.40
N THR A 542 43.29 7.15 13.89
CA THR A 542 44.73 7.26 14.20
C THR A 542 45.57 7.55 12.95
N PHE A 543 45.24 6.92 11.82
CA PHE A 543 45.93 7.19 10.55
C PHE A 543 45.61 8.59 10.01
N LEU A 544 44.39 9.08 10.19
CA LEU A 544 43.97 10.43 9.82
C LEU A 544 44.67 11.52 10.66
N ASP A 545 44.91 11.23 11.94
CA ASP A 545 45.60 12.10 12.87
C ASP A 545 47.09 12.30 12.54
N THR A 546 47.75 11.32 11.88
CA THR A 546 49.15 11.51 11.41
C THR A 546 49.30 12.61 10.37
N PHE A 547 48.21 12.96 9.69
CA PHE A 547 48.11 14.09 8.75
C PHE A 547 47.49 15.34 9.39
N GLY A 548 47.14 15.30 10.68
CA GLY A 548 46.46 16.38 11.39
C GLY A 548 44.99 16.59 10.99
N LEU A 549 44.41 15.70 10.18
CA LEU A 549 43.06 15.87 9.63
C LEU A 549 41.94 15.52 10.61
N ASP A 550 42.22 14.75 11.66
CA ASP A 550 41.22 14.27 12.61
C ASP A 550 40.53 15.44 13.37
N ASP A 551 41.35 16.29 13.99
CA ASP A 551 40.92 17.47 14.72
C ASP A 551 40.30 18.52 13.77
N ASP A 552 40.90 18.69 12.59
CA ASP A 552 40.44 19.60 11.53
C ASP A 552 39.02 19.28 11.05
N LEU A 553 38.72 17.99 10.83
CA LEU A 553 37.40 17.54 10.39
C LEU A 553 36.37 17.59 11.52
N VAL A 554 36.76 17.30 12.77
CA VAL A 554 35.90 17.54 13.93
C VAL A 554 35.51 19.02 14.00
N CYS A 555 36.46 19.93 13.78
CA CYS A 555 36.16 21.36 13.76
C CYS A 555 35.34 21.83 12.57
N LEU A 556 35.50 21.20 11.40
CA LEU A 556 34.60 21.42 10.27
C LEU A 556 33.15 21.02 10.66
N GLY A 557 32.98 19.86 11.27
CA GLY A 557 31.69 19.39 11.77
C GLY A 557 31.05 20.31 12.81
N TYR A 558 31.85 20.80 13.75
CA TYR A 558 31.42 21.80 14.73
C TYR A 558 30.89 23.08 14.04
N LYS A 559 31.66 23.63 13.09
CA LYS A 559 31.25 24.85 12.36
C LYS A 559 29.96 24.64 11.56
N ILE A 560 29.81 23.47 10.93
CA ILE A 560 28.59 23.12 10.21
C ILE A 560 27.41 23.10 11.19
N ALA A 561 27.55 22.44 12.33
CA ALA A 561 26.50 22.37 13.35
C ALA A 561 26.13 23.75 13.89
N GLU A 562 27.11 24.58 14.24
CA GLU A 562 26.92 25.94 14.76
C GLU A 562 26.15 26.81 13.77
N GLN A 563 26.59 26.86 12.51
CA GLN A 563 25.95 27.67 11.47
C GLN A 563 24.57 27.13 11.08
N SER A 564 24.42 25.80 11.01
CA SER A 564 23.15 25.19 10.65
C SER A 564 22.10 25.32 11.75
N ALA A 565 22.48 25.17 13.03
CA ALA A 565 21.59 25.39 14.16
C ALA A 565 21.11 26.85 14.21
N PHE A 566 22.01 27.81 13.99
CA PHE A 566 21.67 29.23 13.91
C PHE A 566 20.70 29.55 12.76
N LEU A 567 20.95 29.02 11.56
CA LEU A 567 20.10 29.26 10.39
C LEU A 567 18.71 28.62 10.53
N LEU A 568 18.64 27.36 10.98
CA LEU A 568 17.38 26.62 11.07
C LEU A 568 16.48 27.13 12.19
N LYS A 569 17.04 27.66 13.29
CA LYS A 569 16.26 28.27 14.38
C LYS A 569 15.40 29.46 13.92
N ASN A 570 15.85 30.17 12.89
CA ASN A 570 15.17 31.36 12.39
C ASN A 570 14.31 31.12 11.13
N LEU A 571 14.50 29.99 10.43
CA LEU A 571 13.96 29.74 9.08
C LEU A 571 13.40 28.31 8.89
N ALA A 572 13.00 27.64 9.97
CA ALA A 572 12.60 26.23 9.99
C ALA A 572 11.51 25.83 8.97
N ASP A 573 10.73 26.78 8.46
CA ASP A 573 9.55 26.54 7.64
C ASP A 573 9.81 26.53 6.11
N ASP A 574 11.03 26.82 5.62
CA ASP A 574 11.34 26.80 4.18
C ASP A 574 12.13 25.53 3.76
N PRO A 575 11.51 24.60 2.97
CA PRO A 575 12.15 23.40 2.44
C PRO A 575 13.44 23.65 1.64
N ALA A 576 13.63 24.83 1.06
CA ALA A 576 14.79 25.15 0.25
C ALA A 576 16.08 25.25 1.07
N PHE A 577 16.01 25.68 2.32
CA PHE A 577 17.18 25.86 3.18
C PHE A 577 17.79 24.54 3.65
N PHE A 578 17.00 23.47 3.78
CA PHE A 578 17.52 22.14 4.12
C PHE A 578 18.43 21.55 3.04
N LYS A 579 18.38 22.06 1.80
CA LYS A 579 19.33 21.64 0.75
C LYS A 579 20.75 22.20 0.96
N SER A 580 20.90 23.22 1.80
CA SER A 580 22.14 23.98 2.01
C SER A 580 22.97 23.54 3.23
N THR A 581 22.46 22.60 4.03
CA THR A 581 23.16 21.98 5.17
C THR A 581 23.10 20.46 5.06
N PRO A 582 24.15 19.74 5.50
CA PRO A 582 24.10 18.27 5.60
C PRO A 582 23.27 17.76 6.79
N MET A 583 22.84 18.63 7.71
CA MET A 583 22.16 18.24 8.95
C MET A 583 20.67 17.93 8.73
N ASP A 584 20.19 16.78 9.21
CA ASP A 584 18.76 16.41 9.20
C ASP A 584 17.99 17.20 10.27
N ILE A 585 16.73 17.54 9.99
CA ILE A 585 15.77 18.18 10.91
C ILE A 585 15.68 17.41 12.22
N LYS A 586 15.64 16.07 12.14
CA LYS A 586 15.48 15.21 13.31
C LYS A 586 16.65 15.30 14.28
N ASP A 587 17.84 15.60 13.76
CA ASP A 587 19.08 15.68 14.53
C ASP A 587 19.41 17.12 14.99
N MET A 588 18.64 18.12 14.56
CA MET A 588 18.87 19.53 14.88
C MET A 588 18.97 19.78 16.38
N ALA A 589 17.96 19.33 17.15
CA ALA A 589 17.93 19.53 18.60
C ALA A 589 19.15 18.90 19.32
N ARG A 590 19.68 17.81 18.76
CA ARG A 590 20.85 17.13 19.29
C ARG A 590 22.12 17.93 19.03
N TYR A 591 22.30 18.44 17.81
CA TYR A 591 23.47 19.26 17.47
C TYR A 591 23.43 20.65 18.13
N GLU A 592 22.24 21.24 18.33
CA GLU A 592 22.08 22.50 19.08
C GLU A 592 22.60 22.34 20.52
N ALA A 593 22.16 21.28 21.23
CA ALA A 593 22.65 20.99 22.58
C ALA A 593 24.16 20.71 22.65
N LEU A 594 24.75 20.15 21.58
CA LEU A 594 26.20 19.92 21.51
C LEU A 594 26.99 21.22 21.30
N VAL A 595 26.49 22.12 20.46
CA VAL A 595 27.10 23.43 20.23
C VAL A 595 27.00 24.30 21.49
N GLU A 596 25.87 24.27 22.21
CA GLU A 596 25.74 24.97 23.51
C GLU A 596 26.72 24.45 24.57
N ARG A 597 26.97 23.13 24.58
CA ARG A 597 27.92 22.50 25.51
C ARG A 597 29.38 22.88 25.23
N TYR A 598 29.73 23.11 23.96
CA TYR A 598 31.09 23.38 23.51
C TYR A 598 31.14 24.73 22.79
N PRO A 599 31.37 25.86 23.48
CA PRO A 599 31.31 27.19 22.87
C PRO A 599 32.43 27.49 21.86
N GLN A 600 33.47 26.64 21.78
CA GLN A 600 34.55 26.73 20.81
C GLN A 600 34.96 25.32 20.37
N CYS A 601 35.43 25.18 19.13
CA CYS A 601 36.01 23.90 18.71
C CYS A 601 37.36 23.66 19.39
N ARG A 602 37.36 22.81 20.42
CA ARG A 602 38.56 22.26 21.05
C ARG A 602 38.45 20.75 21.13
N PRO A 603 38.84 20.02 20.06
CA PRO A 603 38.62 18.59 19.99
C PRO A 603 39.20 17.86 21.20
N LYS A 604 40.40 18.21 21.69
CA LYS A 604 41.04 17.56 22.84
C LYS A 604 40.23 17.59 24.15
N GLU A 605 39.37 18.58 24.34
CA GLU A 605 38.53 18.76 25.54
C GLU A 605 37.13 18.11 25.40
N MET A 606 36.77 17.66 24.19
CA MET A 606 35.45 17.07 23.91
C MET A 606 35.37 15.59 24.33
N HIS A 607 34.18 15.16 24.76
CA HIS A 607 33.92 13.75 25.05
C HIS A 607 34.05 12.92 23.75
N PRO A 608 34.65 11.72 23.78
CA PRO A 608 34.90 10.94 22.55
C PRO A 608 33.66 10.71 21.68
N ARG A 609 32.50 10.45 22.30
CA ARG A 609 31.23 10.30 21.57
C ARG A 609 30.79 11.57 20.85
N ASP A 610 31.02 12.74 21.43
CA ASP A 610 30.61 14.03 20.87
C ASP A 610 31.54 14.41 19.70
N LYS A 611 32.84 14.09 19.81
CA LYS A 611 33.79 14.22 18.69
C LYS A 611 33.35 13.38 17.49
N THR A 612 32.97 12.12 17.71
CA THR A 612 32.50 11.22 16.65
C THR A 612 31.26 11.80 15.93
N LEU A 613 30.36 12.47 16.65
CA LEU A 613 29.17 13.10 16.04
C LEU A 613 29.53 14.28 15.15
N PHE A 614 30.40 15.18 15.59
CA PHE A 614 30.88 16.27 14.73
C PHE A 614 31.66 15.74 13.53
N PHE A 615 32.53 14.75 13.74
CA PHE A 615 33.25 14.10 12.64
C PHE A 615 32.30 13.47 11.63
N SER A 616 31.28 12.73 12.08
CA SER A 616 30.28 12.14 11.19
C SER A 616 29.52 13.19 10.38
N LEU A 617 29.22 14.34 10.97
CA LEU A 617 28.59 15.46 10.26
C LEU A 617 29.52 16.03 9.18
N ALA A 618 30.81 16.19 9.50
CA ALA A 618 31.81 16.67 8.54
C ALA A 618 31.96 15.73 7.33
N LEU A 619 31.92 14.41 7.54
CA LEU A 619 32.00 13.41 6.47
C LEU A 619 30.89 13.54 5.42
N THR A 620 29.70 14.00 5.82
CA THR A 620 28.55 14.18 4.92
C THR A 620 28.53 15.53 4.19
N TYR A 621 29.50 16.40 4.48
CA TYR A 621 29.55 17.74 3.91
C TYR A 621 29.98 17.72 2.43
N VAL A 622 29.22 18.40 1.55
CA VAL A 622 29.53 18.58 0.12
C VAL A 622 29.82 20.07 -0.11
N PRO A 623 31.08 20.48 -0.34
CA PRO A 623 31.49 21.88 -0.41
C PRO A 623 30.72 22.75 -1.41
N ALA A 624 30.39 22.23 -2.59
CA ALA A 624 29.67 22.99 -3.62
C ALA A 624 28.15 23.04 -3.44
N ARG A 625 27.60 22.21 -2.52
CA ARG A 625 26.16 22.18 -2.22
C ARG A 625 25.86 22.89 -0.89
N HIS A 626 26.66 22.60 0.13
CA HIS A 626 26.46 23.13 1.46
C HIS A 626 27.27 24.42 1.60
N LYS A 627 26.60 25.56 1.75
CA LYS A 627 27.25 26.88 1.85
C LYS A 627 27.48 27.34 3.29
N VAL A 628 27.17 26.50 4.27
CA VAL A 628 27.22 26.79 5.72
C VAL A 628 28.63 26.82 6.30
N ALA A 629 29.62 26.27 5.60
CA ALA A 629 31.01 26.28 6.02
C ALA A 629 31.93 26.42 4.78
N SER A 630 33.24 26.44 4.99
CA SER A 630 34.22 26.41 3.90
C SER A 630 35.39 25.51 4.27
N VAL A 631 35.83 24.69 3.32
CA VAL A 631 37.04 23.87 3.46
C VAL A 631 38.23 24.68 2.92
N SER A 632 39.23 24.96 3.76
CA SER A 632 40.39 25.75 3.36
C SER A 632 41.23 25.03 2.30
N ARG A 633 41.96 25.77 1.45
CA ARG A 633 42.86 25.16 0.45
C ARG A 633 43.88 24.22 1.09
N GLN A 634 44.45 24.63 2.23
CA GLN A 634 45.38 23.79 2.99
C GLN A 634 44.74 22.45 3.38
N MET A 635 43.49 22.45 3.87
CA MET A 635 42.79 21.22 4.22
C MET A 635 42.50 20.37 2.98
N GLN A 636 42.14 20.97 1.85
CA GLN A 636 41.95 20.25 0.58
C GLN A 636 43.23 19.54 0.13
N ASP A 637 44.37 20.24 0.17
CA ASP A 637 45.67 19.68 -0.20
C ASP A 637 46.08 18.53 0.74
N THR A 638 45.86 18.70 2.05
CA THR A 638 46.11 17.64 3.04
C THR A 638 45.19 16.44 2.84
N ILE A 639 43.91 16.63 2.49
CA ILE A 639 42.97 15.54 2.17
C ILE A 639 43.47 14.75 0.95
N VAL A 640 43.95 15.42 -0.09
CA VAL A 640 44.51 14.75 -1.28
C VAL A 640 45.80 14.00 -0.94
N ALA A 641 46.68 14.58 -0.12
CA ALA A 641 47.90 13.91 0.35
C ALA A 641 47.59 12.67 1.21
N PHE A 642 46.62 12.79 2.13
CA PHE A 642 46.11 11.69 2.93
C PHE A 642 45.54 10.58 2.04
N ARG A 643 44.70 10.92 1.06
CA ARG A 643 44.09 9.96 0.13
C ARG A 643 45.15 9.11 -0.57
N LYS A 644 46.23 9.72 -1.05
CA LYS A 644 47.34 8.99 -1.69
C LYS A 644 47.93 7.94 -0.74
N ALA A 645 48.32 8.35 0.47
CA ALA A 645 48.89 7.45 1.47
C ALA A 645 47.88 6.38 1.91
N PHE A 646 46.60 6.74 2.04
CA PHE A 646 45.53 5.82 2.39
C PHE A 646 45.35 4.73 1.34
N LEU A 647 45.36 5.08 0.06
CA LEU A 647 45.22 4.11 -1.02
C LEU A 647 46.44 3.19 -1.12
N ASP A 648 47.67 3.74 -1.10
CA ASP A 648 48.90 2.97 -1.24
C ASP A 648 49.19 2.09 0.00
N ASP A 649 49.16 2.68 1.20
CA ASP A 649 49.66 2.02 2.42
C ASP A 649 48.56 1.26 3.18
N PHE A 650 47.32 1.75 3.13
CA PHE A 650 46.22 1.18 3.92
C PHE A 650 45.36 0.20 3.11
N ILE A 651 44.93 0.57 1.90
CA ILE A 651 44.10 -0.28 1.02
C ILE A 651 44.92 -1.13 0.05
N LYS A 652 46.22 -0.83 -0.13
CA LYS A 652 47.15 -1.52 -1.04
C LYS A 652 46.73 -1.42 -2.52
N VAL A 653 46.28 -0.25 -2.92
CA VAL A 653 45.94 0.09 -4.31
C VAL A 653 47.02 1.01 -4.87
N ASP A 654 47.62 0.65 -6.00
CA ASP A 654 48.62 1.51 -6.66
C ASP A 654 47.98 2.80 -7.17
N PHE A 655 48.18 3.89 -6.42
CA PHE A 655 47.71 5.23 -6.77
C PHE A 655 48.24 5.70 -8.13
N ASN A 656 49.46 5.29 -8.50
CA ASN A 656 50.10 5.70 -9.76
C ASN A 656 49.48 4.96 -10.96
N GLN A 657 48.99 3.73 -10.78
CA GLN A 657 48.24 3.03 -11.82
C GLN A 657 46.90 3.72 -12.10
N CYS A 658 46.19 4.13 -11.05
CA CYS A 658 44.94 4.88 -11.16
C CYS A 658 45.14 6.22 -11.90
N THR A 659 46.19 6.96 -11.51
CA THR A 659 46.55 8.25 -12.12
C THR A 659 46.95 8.10 -13.59
N ARG A 660 47.71 7.03 -13.94
CA ARG A 660 48.06 6.74 -15.34
C ARG A 660 46.82 6.46 -16.20
N THR A 661 45.92 5.63 -15.70
CA THR A 661 44.66 5.30 -16.41
C THR A 661 43.78 6.53 -16.59
N MET A 662 43.77 7.44 -15.61
CA MET A 662 43.09 8.74 -15.72
C MET A 662 43.74 9.63 -16.78
N GLY A 663 45.07 9.66 -16.86
CA GLY A 663 45.80 10.34 -17.93
C GLY A 663 45.44 9.81 -19.32
N ASP A 664 45.33 8.49 -19.46
CA ASP A 664 44.91 7.85 -20.72
C ASP A 664 43.46 8.20 -21.09
N LEU A 665 42.53 8.19 -20.14
CA LEU A 665 41.15 8.63 -20.36
C LEU A 665 41.11 10.10 -20.80
N LEU A 666 41.83 10.99 -20.10
CA LEU A 666 41.83 12.43 -20.41
C LEU A 666 42.45 12.75 -21.78
N SER A 667 43.45 11.98 -22.19
CA SER A 667 44.13 12.12 -23.49
C SER A 667 43.42 11.37 -24.64
N GLY A 668 42.39 10.58 -24.34
CA GLY A 668 41.66 9.79 -25.32
C GLY A 668 42.44 8.58 -25.85
N ASN A 669 43.50 8.14 -25.16
CA ASN A 669 44.22 6.92 -25.52
C ASN A 669 43.34 5.69 -25.26
N PRO A 670 43.30 4.71 -26.18
CA PRO A 670 42.47 3.52 -26.00
C PRO A 670 42.91 2.73 -24.76
N MET A 671 41.93 2.26 -23.98
CA MET A 671 42.17 1.47 -22.78
C MET A 671 42.87 0.15 -23.14
N LYS A 672 43.95 -0.17 -22.43
CA LYS A 672 44.64 -1.46 -22.55
C LYS A 672 44.02 -2.51 -21.62
N LYS A 673 44.07 -3.79 -21.99
CA LYS A 673 43.43 -4.88 -21.21
C LYS A 673 43.96 -5.03 -19.79
N ASP A 674 45.22 -4.68 -19.55
CA ASP A 674 45.87 -4.64 -18.23
C ASP A 674 45.38 -3.49 -17.32
N GLN A 675 44.60 -2.55 -17.87
CA GLN A 675 44.00 -1.44 -17.14
C GLN A 675 42.58 -1.72 -16.63
N LEU A 676 41.95 -2.81 -17.07
CA LEU A 676 40.64 -3.25 -16.56
C LEU A 676 40.82 -3.95 -15.21
N LEU A 677 40.28 -3.35 -14.14
CA LEU A 677 40.42 -3.86 -12.78
C LEU A 677 39.03 -4.21 -12.22
N LEU A 678 38.64 -5.47 -12.36
CA LEU A 678 37.38 -5.99 -11.77
C LEU A 678 37.64 -6.49 -10.34
N ARG A 679 37.78 -5.57 -9.39
CA ARG A 679 37.93 -5.90 -7.97
C ARG A 679 36.56 -6.19 -7.34
N LYS A 680 36.45 -7.30 -6.61
CA LYS A 680 35.22 -7.67 -5.87
C LYS A 680 35.07 -6.92 -4.54
N GLU A 681 36.17 -6.44 -3.96
CA GLU A 681 36.20 -5.72 -2.69
C GLU A 681 37.14 -4.51 -2.78
N ASN A 682 36.83 -3.45 -2.05
CA ASN A 682 37.61 -2.20 -1.99
C ASN A 682 37.75 -1.52 -3.36
N THR A 683 36.64 -1.45 -4.10
CA THR A 683 36.55 -0.78 -5.40
C THR A 683 36.78 0.72 -5.23
N VAL A 684 37.80 1.25 -5.88
CA VAL A 684 38.24 2.65 -5.78
C VAL A 684 37.71 3.47 -6.95
N PHE A 685 37.72 4.79 -6.83
CA PHE A 685 37.35 5.69 -7.92
C PHE A 685 38.46 5.73 -8.98
N CYS A 686 38.66 4.64 -9.71
CA CYS A 686 39.62 4.55 -10.81
C CYS A 686 38.90 4.30 -12.14
N PRO A 687 39.34 4.92 -13.26
CA PRO A 687 38.65 4.80 -14.54
C PRO A 687 38.50 3.39 -15.08
N GLY A 688 39.36 2.45 -14.66
CA GLY A 688 39.30 1.03 -15.01
C GLY A 688 38.35 0.19 -14.15
N GLU A 689 37.65 0.80 -13.18
CA GLU A 689 36.74 0.11 -12.24
C GLU A 689 35.29 0.61 -12.37
N TYR A 690 34.32 -0.28 -12.17
CA TYR A 690 32.90 0.07 -12.17
C TYR A 690 32.44 0.46 -10.77
N LEU A 691 31.76 1.60 -10.65
CA LEU A 691 31.34 2.20 -9.38
C LEU A 691 29.88 1.81 -9.09
N SER A 692 29.66 0.74 -8.31
CA SER A 692 28.34 0.20 -7.96
C SER A 692 27.44 1.15 -7.17
N SER A 693 28.00 2.07 -6.38
CA SER A 693 27.24 3.07 -5.63
C SER A 693 26.74 4.22 -6.51
N LYS A 694 27.32 4.39 -7.71
CA LYS A 694 27.00 5.48 -8.64
C LYS A 694 25.97 5.05 -9.69
N SER A 695 25.27 6.04 -10.24
CA SER A 695 24.35 5.81 -11.37
C SER A 695 25.12 5.34 -12.61
N VAL A 696 24.40 4.74 -13.57
CA VAL A 696 24.99 4.38 -14.85
C VAL A 696 25.56 5.60 -15.56
N LEU A 697 24.89 6.77 -15.50
CA LEU A 697 25.39 8.01 -16.09
C LEU A 697 26.72 8.46 -15.48
N GLU A 698 26.81 8.48 -14.15
CA GLU A 698 28.05 8.87 -13.44
C GLU A 698 29.19 7.89 -13.74
N ASN A 699 28.87 6.61 -13.90
CA ASN A 699 29.83 5.63 -14.38
C ASN A 699 30.29 5.92 -15.81
N LEU A 700 29.38 6.18 -16.74
CA LEU A 700 29.71 6.45 -18.14
C LEU A 700 30.53 7.72 -18.33
N LEU A 701 30.24 8.76 -17.55
CA LEU A 701 30.99 10.02 -17.56
C LEU A 701 32.27 9.97 -16.72
N PHE A 702 32.36 8.98 -15.81
CA PHE A 702 33.35 8.89 -14.74
C PHE A 702 33.46 10.19 -13.93
N GLY A 703 32.29 10.70 -13.53
CA GLY A 703 32.17 11.97 -12.82
C GLY A 703 30.73 12.33 -12.52
N CYS A 704 30.55 13.43 -11.77
CA CYS A 704 29.24 13.97 -11.43
C CYS A 704 29.00 15.32 -12.10
N VAL A 705 27.73 15.65 -12.39
CA VAL A 705 27.37 16.96 -12.94
C VAL A 705 27.54 18.01 -11.84
N LYS A 706 28.30 19.06 -12.12
CA LYS A 706 28.52 20.17 -11.18
C LYS A 706 27.19 20.79 -10.76
N THR A 707 27.04 21.10 -9.48
CA THR A 707 25.80 21.62 -8.86
C THR A 707 25.31 22.92 -9.51
N GLU A 708 26.21 23.74 -10.04
CA GLU A 708 25.89 24.98 -10.76
C GLU A 708 25.21 24.73 -12.11
N TYR A 709 25.45 23.55 -12.70
CA TYR A 709 24.97 23.16 -14.03
C TYR A 709 23.90 22.06 -13.95
N THR A 710 23.21 21.89 -12.82
CA THR A 710 22.13 20.89 -12.71
C THR A 710 21.02 21.12 -13.75
N SER A 711 20.78 22.37 -14.15
CA SER A 711 19.88 22.72 -15.26
C SER A 711 20.34 22.20 -16.63
N SER A 712 21.63 21.93 -16.81
CA SER A 712 22.21 21.35 -18.03
C SER A 712 22.19 19.81 -18.03
N SER A 713 21.86 19.15 -16.92
CA SER A 713 21.81 17.68 -16.82
C SER A 713 20.92 17.02 -17.90
N PRO A 714 19.74 17.55 -18.26
CA PRO A 714 18.95 17.02 -19.37
C PRO A 714 19.72 17.02 -20.71
N ARG A 715 20.45 18.10 -21.01
CA ARG A 715 21.25 18.23 -22.23
C ARG A 715 22.42 17.26 -22.27
N ILE A 716 23.11 17.05 -21.15
CA ILE A 716 24.20 16.05 -21.05
C ILE A 716 23.63 14.65 -21.35
N ARG A 717 22.49 14.31 -20.73
CA ARG A 717 21.84 13.01 -20.95
C ARG A 717 21.41 12.79 -22.38
N GLU A 718 20.81 13.79 -23.03
CA GLU A 718 20.43 13.69 -24.44
C GLU A 718 21.63 13.43 -25.35
N GLN A 719 22.79 14.06 -25.08
CA GLN A 719 23.99 13.81 -25.86
C GLN A 719 24.57 12.41 -25.60
N VAL A 720 24.59 11.97 -24.35
CA VAL A 720 24.99 10.60 -24.00
C VAL A 720 24.09 9.57 -24.70
N ILE A 721 22.78 9.77 -24.69
CA ILE A 721 21.82 8.90 -25.38
C ILE A 721 22.10 8.83 -26.88
N LYS A 722 22.33 9.98 -27.55
CA LYS A 722 22.69 10.01 -28.98
C LYS A 722 23.97 9.22 -29.30
N VAL A 723 24.95 9.23 -28.41
CA VAL A 723 26.18 8.44 -28.60
C VAL A 723 25.91 6.96 -28.36
N LEU A 724 25.10 6.63 -27.35
CA LEU A 724 24.68 5.26 -27.04
C LEU A 724 23.91 4.61 -28.20
N GLU A 725 23.10 5.37 -28.94
CA GLU A 725 22.34 4.87 -30.09
C GLU A 725 23.21 4.23 -31.19
N ASN A 726 24.50 4.59 -31.25
CA ASN A 726 25.45 3.99 -32.18
C ASN A 726 25.91 2.57 -31.77
N ASP A 727 25.70 2.18 -30.51
CA ASP A 727 26.02 0.86 -29.97
C ASP A 727 24.71 0.12 -29.61
N GLN A 728 24.23 -0.71 -30.55
CA GLN A 728 22.97 -1.43 -30.40
C GLN A 728 22.96 -2.35 -29.17
N GLU A 729 24.07 -3.03 -28.89
CA GLU A 729 24.15 -3.99 -27.81
C GLU A 729 24.10 -3.30 -26.44
N MET A 730 24.79 -2.16 -26.32
CA MET A 730 24.74 -1.33 -25.12
C MET A 730 23.35 -0.73 -24.89
N CYS A 731 22.71 -0.21 -25.95
CA CYS A 731 21.35 0.29 -25.89
C CYS A 731 20.36 -0.76 -25.39
N ASP A 732 20.42 -1.98 -25.91
CA ASP A 732 19.48 -3.05 -25.54
C ASP A 732 19.63 -3.46 -24.06
N GLN A 733 20.87 -3.51 -23.58
CA GLN A 733 21.16 -3.78 -22.16
C GLN A 733 20.69 -2.63 -21.24
N LEU A 734 20.86 -1.37 -21.66
CA LEU A 734 20.35 -0.22 -20.91
C LEU A 734 18.82 -0.19 -20.89
N ILE A 735 18.16 -0.51 -22.00
CA ILE A 735 16.70 -0.61 -22.06
C ILE A 735 16.20 -1.61 -21.01
N SER A 736 16.82 -2.78 -20.90
CA SER A 736 16.45 -3.78 -19.89
C SER A 736 16.57 -3.24 -18.45
N THR A 737 17.54 -2.36 -18.19
CA THR A 737 17.76 -1.73 -16.89
C THR A 737 16.76 -0.60 -16.63
N GLY A 738 16.44 0.19 -17.65
CA GLY A 738 15.43 1.24 -17.54
C GLY A 738 14.01 0.69 -17.30
N LEU A 739 13.70 -0.49 -17.83
CA LEU A 739 12.43 -1.18 -17.57
C LEU A 739 12.25 -1.56 -16.09
N ASP A 740 13.34 -1.74 -15.33
CA ASP A 740 13.28 -2.03 -13.90
C ASP A 740 12.98 -0.79 -13.04
N PHE A 741 12.88 0.39 -13.64
CA PHE A 741 12.55 1.63 -12.94
C PHE A 741 11.22 1.53 -12.19
N ARG A 742 11.24 1.81 -10.89
CA ARG A 742 10.05 1.79 -10.02
C ARG A 742 9.23 3.05 -10.23
N VAL A 743 7.99 2.89 -10.69
CA VAL A 743 7.10 4.02 -11.02
C VAL A 743 6.53 4.74 -9.79
N GLY A 744 6.54 4.08 -8.62
CA GLY A 744 6.02 4.60 -7.36
C GLY A 744 4.49 4.51 -7.24
N SER A 745 3.95 5.06 -6.16
CA SER A 745 2.52 4.95 -5.83
C SER A 745 1.68 5.69 -6.86
N LYS A 746 0.82 4.97 -7.59
CA LYS A 746 0.00 5.50 -8.69
C LYS A 746 0.85 6.16 -9.81
N GLY A 747 2.11 5.75 -9.95
CA GLY A 747 3.04 6.32 -10.93
C GLY A 747 3.44 7.77 -10.62
N ASP A 748 3.49 8.18 -9.36
CA ASP A 748 3.85 9.55 -8.95
C ASP A 748 5.22 10.03 -9.45
N ARG A 749 6.13 9.11 -9.80
CA ARG A 749 7.45 9.43 -10.37
C ARG A 749 7.46 9.68 -11.88
N LEU A 750 6.30 9.62 -12.53
CA LEU A 750 6.19 9.74 -13.99
C LEU A 750 5.31 10.93 -14.39
N SER A 751 5.67 11.57 -15.50
CA SER A 751 4.86 12.63 -16.11
C SER A 751 3.56 12.07 -16.72
N GLY A 752 2.55 12.92 -16.92
CA GLY A 752 1.30 12.51 -17.56
C GLY A 752 1.50 11.85 -18.93
N GLY A 753 2.41 12.39 -19.75
CA GLY A 753 2.77 11.83 -21.05
C GLY A 753 3.46 10.47 -20.94
N GLN A 754 4.38 10.29 -19.99
CA GLN A 754 5.04 8.99 -19.75
C GLN A 754 4.02 7.91 -19.32
N LYS A 755 3.04 8.27 -18.49
CA LYS A 755 1.95 7.34 -18.11
C LYS A 755 1.13 6.91 -19.33
N GLN A 756 0.82 7.83 -20.24
CA GLN A 756 0.14 7.52 -21.50
C GLN A 756 0.99 6.62 -22.41
N LYS A 757 2.27 6.92 -22.60
CA LYS A 757 3.20 6.07 -23.39
C LYS A 757 3.25 4.64 -22.85
N ILE A 758 3.35 4.45 -21.54
CA ILE A 758 3.36 3.12 -20.91
C ILE A 758 2.03 2.39 -21.14
N ALA A 759 0.89 3.09 -21.03
CA ALA A 759 -0.42 2.49 -21.28
C ALA A 759 -0.62 2.13 -22.76
N LEU A 760 -0.12 2.95 -23.69
CA LEU A 760 -0.07 2.64 -25.12
C LEU A 760 0.82 1.42 -25.38
N ALA A 761 2.02 1.36 -24.79
CA ALA A 761 2.91 0.21 -24.92
C ALA A 761 2.23 -1.07 -24.39
N ARG A 762 1.56 -0.99 -23.24
CA ARG A 762 0.77 -2.09 -22.65
C ARG A 762 -0.30 -2.59 -23.63
N ALA A 763 -1.04 -1.69 -24.29
CA ALA A 763 -2.11 -2.06 -25.22
C ALA A 763 -1.57 -2.59 -26.56
N LEU A 764 -0.50 -2.00 -27.08
CA LEU A 764 0.12 -2.39 -28.35
C LEU A 764 0.94 -3.68 -28.24
N GLY A 765 1.56 -3.95 -27.09
CA GLY A 765 2.32 -5.18 -26.84
C GLY A 765 1.47 -6.45 -26.96
N LYS A 766 0.15 -6.30 -26.86
CA LYS A 766 -0.83 -7.37 -27.05
C LYS A 766 -1.11 -7.71 -28.53
N GLN A 767 -0.74 -6.83 -29.47
CA GLN A 767 -1.13 -6.92 -30.89
C GLN A 767 -2.62 -7.26 -31.09
N PRO A 768 -3.54 -6.48 -30.49
CA PRO A 768 -4.94 -6.85 -30.49
C PRO A 768 -5.57 -6.58 -31.88
N PRO A 769 -6.48 -7.45 -32.37
CA PRO A 769 -7.29 -7.15 -33.56
C PRO A 769 -8.21 -5.94 -33.37
N LEU A 770 -8.50 -5.56 -32.12
CA LEU A 770 -9.29 -4.37 -31.77
C LEU A 770 -8.49 -3.45 -30.84
N LEU A 771 -8.35 -2.17 -31.16
CA LEU A 771 -7.69 -1.19 -30.30
C LEU A 771 -8.59 0.01 -30.06
N ILE A 772 -8.85 0.33 -28.79
CA ILE A 772 -9.64 1.49 -28.38
C ILE A 772 -8.74 2.48 -27.65
N LEU A 773 -8.68 3.71 -28.14
CA LEU A 773 -7.88 4.81 -27.62
C LEU A 773 -8.80 5.94 -27.17
N ASP A 774 -9.10 6.03 -25.88
CA ASP A 774 -9.92 7.11 -25.32
C ASP A 774 -9.01 8.27 -24.91
N GLU A 775 -8.82 9.23 -25.82
CA GLU A 775 -7.92 10.39 -25.62
C GLU A 775 -6.49 10.00 -25.21
N ALA A 776 -6.06 8.82 -25.66
CA ALA A 776 -4.83 8.16 -25.22
C ALA A 776 -3.55 8.93 -25.55
N THR A 777 -3.63 9.92 -26.44
CA THR A 777 -2.50 10.74 -26.87
C THR A 777 -2.55 12.17 -26.35
N ALA A 778 -3.59 12.56 -25.60
CA ALA A 778 -3.85 13.97 -25.26
C ALA A 778 -2.77 14.63 -24.38
N SER A 779 -2.03 13.87 -23.57
CA SER A 779 -0.96 14.40 -22.68
C SER A 779 0.45 14.19 -23.24
N LEU A 780 0.58 13.61 -24.43
CA LEU A 780 1.84 13.48 -25.16
C LEU A 780 2.22 14.81 -25.84
N ASP A 781 3.52 15.04 -26.01
CA ASP A 781 4.03 16.13 -26.83
C ASP A 781 3.81 15.87 -28.34
N ASN A 782 3.92 16.94 -29.14
CA ASN A 782 3.63 16.89 -30.59
C ASN A 782 4.45 15.83 -31.35
N MET A 783 5.71 15.59 -30.98
CA MET A 783 6.55 14.63 -31.66
C MET A 783 6.13 13.21 -31.31
N SER A 784 5.95 12.91 -30.02
CA SER A 784 5.46 11.60 -29.56
C SER A 784 4.08 11.26 -30.13
N GLN A 785 3.17 12.23 -30.23
CA GLN A 785 1.85 12.01 -30.83
C GLN A 785 1.94 11.62 -32.30
N LYS A 786 2.74 12.34 -33.10
CA LYS A 786 2.95 12.03 -34.52
C LYS A 786 3.58 10.65 -34.70
N GLN A 787 4.53 10.29 -33.85
CA GLN A 787 5.18 8.98 -33.86
C GLN A 787 4.19 7.84 -33.60
N VAL A 788 3.35 7.97 -32.56
CA VAL A 788 2.28 7.00 -32.26
C VAL A 788 1.30 6.90 -33.42
N GLN A 789 0.85 8.04 -33.97
CA GLN A 789 -0.08 8.06 -35.10
C GLN A 789 0.53 7.42 -36.36
N ALA A 790 1.80 7.71 -36.66
CA ALA A 790 2.51 7.10 -37.78
C ALA A 790 2.65 5.58 -37.59
N TYR A 791 2.93 5.11 -36.37
CA TYR A 791 2.96 3.69 -36.06
C TYR A 791 1.60 3.03 -36.31
N ILE A 792 0.52 3.61 -35.79
CA ILE A 792 -0.85 3.13 -36.00
C ILE A 792 -1.16 3.04 -37.49
N THR A 793 -0.94 4.12 -38.25
CA THR A 793 -1.25 4.18 -39.69
C THR A 793 -0.39 3.20 -40.51
N ASN A 794 0.90 3.07 -40.20
CA ASN A 794 1.83 2.29 -41.04
C ASN A 794 1.85 0.79 -40.68
N HIS A 795 1.59 0.43 -39.42
CA HIS A 795 1.76 -0.95 -38.93
C HIS A 795 0.45 -1.62 -38.52
N LEU A 796 -0.61 -0.87 -38.18
CA LEU A 796 -1.88 -1.47 -37.74
C LEU A 796 -2.97 -1.40 -38.81
N LYS A 797 -2.88 -0.45 -39.74
CA LYS A 797 -3.91 -0.25 -40.77
C LYS A 797 -4.08 -1.50 -41.63
N GLY A 798 -5.32 -1.95 -41.79
CA GLY A 798 -5.67 -3.19 -42.50
C GLY A 798 -5.41 -4.48 -41.71
N LEU A 799 -4.74 -4.43 -40.55
CA LEU A 799 -4.46 -5.58 -39.70
C LEU A 799 -5.29 -5.57 -38.41
N SER A 800 -5.42 -4.40 -37.79
CA SER A 800 -6.19 -4.17 -36.56
C SER A 800 -7.20 -3.05 -36.78
N THR A 801 -8.40 -3.24 -36.25
CA THR A 801 -9.42 -2.18 -36.23
C THR A 801 -9.12 -1.23 -35.07
N VAL A 802 -9.03 0.06 -35.34
CA VAL A 802 -8.66 1.08 -34.34
C VAL A 802 -9.78 2.09 -34.18
N ILE A 803 -10.22 2.33 -32.95
CA ILE A 803 -11.18 3.38 -32.61
C ILE A 803 -10.51 4.38 -31.68
N SER A 804 -10.40 5.63 -32.12
CA SER A 804 -9.75 6.69 -31.35
C SER A 804 -10.71 7.83 -31.03
N VAL A 805 -10.83 8.21 -29.76
CA VAL A 805 -11.44 9.47 -29.35
C VAL A 805 -10.39 10.57 -29.51
N ILE A 806 -10.64 11.51 -30.41
CA ILE A 806 -9.65 12.51 -30.84
C ILE A 806 -10.17 13.92 -30.53
N HIS A 807 -9.32 14.72 -29.91
CA HIS A 807 -9.54 16.17 -29.73
C HIS A 807 -8.79 17.02 -30.76
N ARG A 808 -7.74 16.45 -31.35
CA ARG A 808 -6.84 17.12 -32.28
C ARG A 808 -7.28 16.92 -33.71
N THR A 809 -7.77 17.98 -34.32
CA THR A 809 -8.33 17.96 -35.67
C THR A 809 -7.30 17.62 -36.74
N ASP A 810 -6.02 17.89 -36.50
CA ASP A 810 -4.90 17.58 -37.41
C ASP A 810 -4.61 16.07 -37.57
N LEU A 811 -5.10 15.23 -36.65
CA LEU A 811 -4.94 13.77 -36.73
C LEU A 811 -6.06 13.07 -37.50
N LEU A 812 -7.19 13.75 -37.72
CA LEU A 812 -8.38 13.19 -38.37
C LEU A 812 -8.18 12.69 -39.81
N PRO A 813 -7.33 13.33 -40.64
CA PRO A 813 -7.11 12.86 -42.02
C PRO A 813 -6.52 11.44 -42.12
N PHE A 814 -5.91 10.91 -41.04
CA PHE A 814 -5.31 9.57 -41.04
C PHE A 814 -6.32 8.43 -40.84
N TYR A 815 -7.57 8.75 -40.49
CA TYR A 815 -8.62 7.78 -40.19
C TYR A 815 -9.51 7.53 -41.42
N ASP A 816 -9.96 6.29 -41.59
CA ASP A 816 -10.81 5.88 -42.72
C ASP A 816 -12.24 6.39 -42.56
N LYS A 817 -12.72 6.45 -41.32
CA LYS A 817 -14.04 6.96 -40.95
C LYS A 817 -13.93 7.95 -39.78
N ILE A 818 -14.68 9.03 -39.85
CA ILE A 818 -14.82 9.98 -38.75
C ILE A 818 -16.28 10.00 -38.34
N LEU A 819 -16.49 9.91 -37.04
CA LEU A 819 -17.79 9.82 -36.37
C LEU A 819 -17.98 11.07 -35.51
N VAL A 820 -18.97 11.89 -35.85
CA VAL A 820 -19.23 13.18 -35.17
C VAL A 820 -20.41 13.05 -34.22
N LEU A 821 -20.14 13.23 -32.92
CA LEU A 821 -21.12 13.17 -31.85
C LEU A 821 -21.47 14.55 -31.29
N LYS A 822 -22.77 14.80 -31.10
CA LYS A 822 -23.30 15.95 -30.38
C LYS A 822 -24.51 15.52 -29.56
N ASP A 823 -24.55 15.90 -28.29
CA ASP A 823 -25.64 15.56 -27.34
C ASP A 823 -26.03 14.08 -27.36
N GLY A 824 -25.04 13.19 -27.43
CA GLY A 824 -25.25 11.74 -27.42
C GLY A 824 -25.79 11.16 -28.73
N LYS A 825 -25.93 11.95 -29.80
CA LYS A 825 -26.39 11.50 -31.13
C LYS A 825 -25.26 11.51 -32.15
N LEU A 826 -25.33 10.55 -33.07
CA LEU A 826 -24.54 10.54 -34.29
C LEU A 826 -25.16 11.53 -35.28
N LEU A 827 -24.41 12.57 -35.67
CA LEU A 827 -24.89 13.56 -36.64
C LEU A 827 -24.27 13.40 -38.02
N GLU A 828 -22.96 13.18 -38.06
CA GLU A 828 -22.22 13.00 -39.31
C GLU A 828 -21.28 11.80 -39.20
N MET A 829 -21.11 11.11 -40.33
CA MET A 829 -20.14 10.03 -40.49
C MET A 829 -19.64 9.97 -41.93
N GLY A 830 -18.33 9.82 -42.13
CA GLY A 830 -17.74 9.74 -43.47
C GLY A 830 -16.22 9.86 -43.46
N LYS A 831 -15.62 9.99 -44.64
CA LYS A 831 -14.19 10.33 -44.77
C LYS A 831 -13.98 11.81 -44.49
N TYR A 832 -12.74 12.17 -44.14
CA TYR A 832 -12.38 13.55 -43.82
C TYR A 832 -12.80 14.56 -44.89
N GLN A 833 -12.45 14.31 -46.15
CA GLN A 833 -12.75 15.23 -47.25
C GLN A 833 -14.26 15.41 -47.46
N ASP A 834 -15.01 14.29 -47.48
CA ASP A 834 -16.46 14.29 -47.65
C ASP A 834 -17.17 15.11 -46.57
N LEU A 835 -16.70 15.05 -45.33
CA LEU A 835 -17.28 15.79 -44.20
C LEU A 835 -16.90 17.29 -44.23
N ILE A 836 -15.67 17.63 -44.62
CA ILE A 836 -15.27 19.03 -44.80
C ILE A 836 -16.12 19.70 -45.90
N ASP A 837 -16.35 19.00 -47.00
CA ASP A 837 -17.05 19.55 -48.16
C ASP A 837 -18.54 19.82 -47.87
N LYS A 838 -19.14 19.05 -46.94
CA LYS A 838 -20.52 19.28 -46.46
C LYS A 838 -20.71 20.61 -45.70
N LYS A 839 -19.64 21.14 -45.08
CA LYS A 839 -19.67 22.38 -44.29
C LYS A 839 -20.71 22.37 -43.15
N GLU A 840 -20.92 21.22 -42.52
CA GLU A 840 -21.82 21.03 -41.39
C GLU A 840 -21.06 21.12 -40.04
N ILE A 841 -21.50 20.39 -39.01
CA ILE A 841 -20.96 20.45 -37.64
C ILE A 841 -19.51 19.99 -37.60
N PHE A 842 -19.13 19.03 -38.43
CA PHE A 842 -17.73 18.63 -38.56
C PHE A 842 -16.83 19.80 -38.98
N TYR A 843 -17.27 20.59 -39.95
CA TYR A 843 -16.54 21.74 -40.44
C TYR A 843 -16.40 22.82 -39.36
N GLU A 844 -17.47 23.08 -38.59
CA GLU A 844 -17.43 24.00 -37.44
C GLU A 844 -16.40 23.55 -36.39
N LEU A 845 -16.40 22.25 -36.04
CA LEU A 845 -15.42 21.65 -35.12
C LEU A 845 -13.98 21.81 -35.60
N VAL A 846 -13.72 21.61 -36.89
CA VAL A 846 -12.37 21.75 -37.47
C VAL A 846 -11.92 23.21 -37.53
N GLN A 847 -12.84 24.14 -37.80
CA GLN A 847 -12.57 25.58 -37.84
C GLN A 847 -12.49 26.23 -36.44
N GLY A 848 -12.83 25.48 -35.38
CA GLY A 848 -12.86 25.98 -34.00
C GLY A 848 -13.93 27.05 -33.77
N ARG A 849 -15.06 26.96 -34.47
CA ARG A 849 -16.19 27.89 -34.38
C ARG A 849 -17.32 27.36 -33.51
#